data_AF-A0A957L3L6-F1
#
_entry.id   AF-A0A957L3L6-F1
#
_cell.length_a   1.000
_cell.length_b   1.000
_cell.length_c   1.000
_cell.angle_alpha   90.00
_cell.angle_beta   90.00
_cell.angle_gamma   90.00
#
_symmetry.space_group_name_H-M   'P 1'
#
loop_
_entity.id
_entity.type
_entity.pdbx_description
1 polymer ?
#
loop_
_entity_poly.entity_id
_entity_poly.type
_entity_poly.pdbx_seq_one_letter_code
_entity_poly.pdbx_strand_id
1 'polypeptide(L)'
;ALRTGRAELRQLRDRDMPALQKEIFHLTGKRFLIDAIFAVHNILATPANQAAFQAMVKAYQGIMDQTIGRIYLDTELSFVIYDARFVLPFNDPSDIRVEGGARLAGFADDDPLRLLGELGFKLGLSADAIYFSVEGGGEIPLPAVGRYEGGAINLQRLNLGYGYNKNSFMIDFAGELRIPPALVDDLDTSDLIGAGIRLPVQNALAFKLDLIPVSFGEVNFVVPLLEFDIDLRQPATPGLLDANRCTPAWDGLQLILPELLRIAIKRYRFNPFFGPLPAPNITYSYDIQLGNESRGFTLICDNYLQINGILGAYPIPLFADAITPFFDNLCVNLNFAGFRIKFNLQRPFPSMSPLAIFELLGLLSDPTMPVDPEGQLANMARATIQNAIVSLPPAVVRLFPELGPYLDRELNYTLNLSSIITLVQQLTGWLSQVADATVTAAGDMAALVAELQAHPPELDLTTLLRELPPELRRYQLNGSFVGFHASAWLFLLTPAEAQREYARLTDPGAAADSALLYEANFQQDDLSAWEQVNQGVPLQPGQWVNQGAYVQQTSNTGHNDLPQYGPLLVYRGQRFAEADFTVSLASLDDDGIGVVFRYQDPQNYYRFRLTQQQERWSLVRLRDGHAEELFSRPGRYQRGRPYQVTVRCHNQRASGPIPQQLVAIEILVDGRRWCQIVDSRSHLLSGHIGFSCWWNKDARFYSLRVYGEPAGQLAIGQPTAATAVANWQPNLGDKPLFQPDDPANNLLAGAPLMSEFDDADFAALANLAESDSLAILTGAAVQLLPGQRFAFLGFLDEEGHFSLLSRADLEPLTLTVAGIAVPLPVQFSGRLLLRGRAAGADSWAQVSAQTWGSWPILPLNLVRLELASAAEPASFTLYSDGRFALQGNGRLLFFDEQVVLNGAVRIDHTHCFVKGSLSYEYRPVADELPLISLTLASRGRIGPERTFSLGGGGDLMLLGQPLSAVSGELTERALALSGRLQVGGKNEWLLAGLNLTGVDLTLQGQLQFATAKSGPRLAMAGRGQLTALGATVGGAVELAIGPGGRQLALEGALQWQGRDWLAGRIELHNERLTISGRTTFALDLTPADLFSDINLASLYFTIDLSGSFELTAADGLK
;
A
#
# COMPACT_ATOMS: atom_id res chain seq x y z
N ALA A 1 79.30 -12.74 42.08
CA ALA A 1 79.29 -11.34 41.63
C ALA A 1 79.80 -11.18 40.19
N LEU A 2 81.04 -11.56 39.84
CA LEU A 2 81.61 -11.31 38.48
C LEU A 2 81.12 -12.23 37.33
N ARG A 3 80.43 -13.35 37.62
CA ARG A 3 79.86 -14.24 36.58
C ARG A 3 78.44 -13.87 36.15
N THR A 4 77.63 -13.31 37.06
CA THR A 4 76.26 -12.87 36.78
C THR A 4 76.23 -11.57 35.96
N GLY A 5 77.09 -10.60 36.28
CA GLY A 5 77.17 -9.35 35.50
C GLY A 5 77.63 -9.53 34.05
N ARG A 6 78.40 -10.60 33.73
CA ARG A 6 78.83 -10.90 32.34
C ARG A 6 77.73 -11.51 31.48
N ALA A 7 76.74 -12.17 32.08
CA ALA A 7 75.60 -12.73 31.37
C ALA A 7 74.56 -11.63 31.05
N GLU A 8 74.27 -10.76 32.02
CA GLU A 8 73.39 -9.60 31.83
C GLU A 8 73.97 -8.59 30.83
N LEU A 9 75.28 -8.31 30.88
CA LEU A 9 75.94 -7.44 29.89
C LEU A 9 75.97 -8.04 28.48
N ARG A 10 75.97 -9.37 28.33
CA ARG A 10 75.83 -10.02 27.01
C ARG A 10 74.40 -9.96 26.50
N GLN A 11 73.41 -10.11 27.39
CA GLN A 11 71.99 -10.02 27.01
C GLN A 11 71.61 -8.59 26.59
N LEU A 12 72.08 -7.58 27.33
CA LEU A 12 71.91 -6.17 26.98
C LEU A 12 72.63 -5.78 25.68
N ARG A 13 73.85 -6.28 25.44
CA ARG A 13 74.66 -5.91 24.26
C ARG A 13 74.26 -6.67 22.99
N ASP A 14 73.94 -7.96 23.10
CA ASP A 14 73.77 -8.83 21.94
C ASP A 14 72.28 -9.05 21.57
N ARG A 15 71.32 -8.68 22.45
CA ARG A 15 69.87 -8.90 22.23
C ARG A 15 69.03 -7.63 22.38
N ASP A 16 69.19 -6.88 23.48
CA ASP A 16 68.31 -5.75 23.78
C ASP A 16 68.74 -4.47 23.04
N MET A 17 70.03 -4.16 22.97
CA MET A 17 70.55 -3.02 22.18
C MET A 17 70.26 -3.11 20.67
N PRO A 18 70.45 -4.26 19.99
CA PRO A 18 70.07 -4.40 18.58
C PRO A 18 68.56 -4.31 18.34
N ALA A 19 67.73 -4.78 19.28
CA ALA A 19 66.27 -4.64 19.20
C ALA A 19 65.84 -3.17 19.34
N LEU A 20 66.43 -2.44 20.29
CA LEU A 20 66.19 -1.01 20.48
C LEU A 20 66.73 -0.16 19.31
N GLN A 21 67.90 -0.53 18.76
CA GLN A 21 68.44 0.10 17.55
C GLN A 21 67.59 -0.17 16.32
N LYS A 22 67.03 -1.38 16.17
CA LYS A 22 66.08 -1.72 15.10
C LYS A 22 64.78 -0.92 15.24
N GLU A 23 64.30 -0.72 16.46
CA GLU A 23 63.09 0.07 16.74
C GLU A 23 63.32 1.57 16.49
N ILE A 24 64.46 2.13 16.93
CA ILE A 24 64.87 3.51 16.64
C ILE A 24 65.14 3.71 15.14
N PHE A 25 65.75 2.75 14.45
CA PHE A 25 65.98 2.81 13.00
C PHE A 25 64.66 2.71 12.21
N HIS A 26 63.69 1.91 12.68
CA HIS A 26 62.35 1.88 12.10
C HIS A 26 61.58 3.19 12.31
N LEU A 27 61.67 3.81 13.49
CA LEU A 27 61.00 5.07 13.79
C LEU A 27 61.66 6.26 13.07
N THR A 28 62.99 6.31 13.05
CA THR A 28 63.77 7.37 12.39
C THR A 28 63.73 7.21 10.86
N GLY A 29 63.77 5.98 10.36
CA GLY A 29 63.62 5.66 8.94
C GLY A 29 62.21 5.96 8.42
N LYS A 30 61.16 5.64 9.19
CA LYS A 30 59.78 6.06 8.87
C LYS A 30 59.66 7.58 8.82
N ARG A 31 60.22 8.29 9.80
CA ARG A 31 60.19 9.77 9.82
C ARG A 31 60.94 10.39 8.65
N PHE A 32 62.13 9.88 8.33
CA PHE A 32 62.90 10.32 7.16
C PHE A 32 62.17 10.08 5.84
N LEU A 33 61.54 8.91 5.67
CA LEU A 33 60.69 8.61 4.50
C LEU A 33 59.50 9.56 4.42
N ILE A 34 58.81 9.83 5.53
CA ILE A 34 57.69 10.77 5.60
C ILE A 34 58.14 12.19 5.22
N ASP A 35 59.26 12.67 5.76
CA ASP A 35 59.81 14.00 5.47
C ASP A 35 60.29 14.12 4.01
N ALA A 36 60.88 13.07 3.44
CA ALA A 36 61.28 13.01 2.03
C ALA A 36 60.07 12.98 1.08
N ILE A 37 58.99 12.28 1.47
CA ILE A 37 57.73 12.21 0.72
C ILE A 37 57.03 13.57 0.70
N PHE A 38 56.99 14.30 1.82
CA PHE A 38 56.46 15.67 1.86
C PHE A 38 57.30 16.67 1.05
N ALA A 39 58.62 16.48 0.99
CA ALA A 39 59.50 17.31 0.16
C ALA A 39 59.22 17.10 -1.34
N VAL A 40 59.03 15.85 -1.79
CA VAL A 40 58.69 15.52 -3.19
C VAL A 40 57.27 15.99 -3.55
N HIS A 41 56.31 15.88 -2.63
CA HIS A 41 54.95 16.40 -2.78
C HIS A 41 54.94 17.91 -3.05
N ASN A 42 55.72 18.67 -2.29
CA ASN A 42 55.83 20.12 -2.47
C ASN A 42 56.54 20.51 -3.78
N ILE A 43 57.44 19.67 -4.29
CA ILE A 43 58.13 19.90 -5.57
C ILE A 43 57.18 19.66 -6.75
N LEU A 44 56.29 18.67 -6.69
CA LEU A 44 55.40 18.27 -7.80
C LEU A 44 53.99 18.90 -7.77
N ALA A 45 53.73 19.80 -6.82
CA ALA A 45 52.41 20.37 -6.53
C ALA A 45 51.82 21.29 -7.62
N THR A 46 52.60 21.67 -8.65
CA THR A 46 52.13 22.56 -9.72
C THR A 46 52.35 21.96 -11.12
N PRO A 47 51.45 22.21 -12.09
CA PRO A 47 51.59 21.71 -13.47
C PRO A 47 52.92 22.14 -14.14
N ALA A 48 53.44 23.31 -13.77
CA ALA A 48 54.72 23.82 -14.28
C ALA A 48 55.93 22.98 -13.80
N ASN A 49 55.91 22.54 -12.53
CA ASN A 49 56.97 21.70 -11.97
C ASN A 49 56.92 20.26 -12.51
N GLN A 50 55.72 19.75 -12.80
CA GLN A 50 55.52 18.45 -13.46
C GLN A 50 56.10 18.45 -14.88
N ALA A 51 55.89 19.54 -15.64
CA ALA A 51 56.46 19.72 -16.98
C ALA A 51 58.01 19.84 -16.95
N ALA A 52 58.56 20.56 -15.97
CA ALA A 52 60.02 20.68 -15.78
C ALA A 52 60.67 19.35 -15.40
N PHE A 53 60.02 18.55 -14.56
CA PHE A 53 60.48 17.21 -14.20
C PHE A 53 60.44 16.24 -15.40
N GLN A 54 59.38 16.28 -16.22
CA GLN A 54 59.32 15.51 -17.49
C GLN A 54 60.41 15.92 -18.48
N ALA A 55 60.75 17.20 -18.58
CA ALA A 55 61.83 17.67 -19.46
C ALA A 55 63.20 17.15 -19.02
N MET A 56 63.44 17.07 -17.70
CA MET A 56 64.67 16.51 -17.12
C MET A 56 64.78 14.99 -17.34
N VAL A 57 63.68 14.24 -17.21
CA VAL A 57 63.63 12.81 -17.51
C VAL A 57 63.92 12.53 -19.00
N LYS A 58 63.36 13.32 -19.92
CA LYS A 58 63.67 13.23 -21.36
C LYS A 58 65.14 13.53 -21.68
N ALA A 59 65.76 14.48 -20.97
CA ALA A 59 67.19 14.78 -21.15
C ALA A 59 68.11 13.65 -20.66
N TYR A 60 67.73 12.94 -19.59
CA TYR A 60 68.46 11.77 -19.08
C TYR A 60 68.31 10.54 -19.98
N GLN A 61 67.13 10.33 -20.58
CA GLN A 61 66.87 9.27 -21.56
C GLN A 61 67.77 9.41 -22.82
N GLY A 62 67.90 10.63 -23.35
CA GLY A 62 68.76 10.89 -24.51
C GLY A 62 70.26 10.60 -24.31
N ILE A 63 70.73 10.51 -23.05
CA ILE A 63 72.12 10.16 -22.71
C ILE A 63 72.32 8.65 -22.62
N MET A 64 71.30 7.88 -22.19
CA MET A 64 71.38 6.41 -22.12
C MET A 64 71.30 5.75 -23.50
N ASP A 65 70.49 6.27 -24.41
CA ASP A 65 70.34 5.74 -25.78
C ASP A 65 71.64 5.78 -26.60
N GLN A 66 72.58 6.68 -26.28
CA GLN A 66 73.87 6.76 -26.97
C GLN A 66 74.89 5.69 -26.51
N THR A 67 74.61 4.91 -25.44
CA THR A 67 75.64 4.16 -24.72
C THR A 67 75.53 2.62 -24.85
N ILE A 68 74.46 2.07 -25.42
CA ILE A 68 74.22 0.60 -25.38
C ILE A 68 74.24 -0.01 -26.80
N GLY A 69 75.17 -0.96 -27.02
CA GLY A 69 75.53 -1.52 -28.32
C GLY A 69 74.78 -2.79 -28.77
N ARG A 70 74.95 -3.12 -30.06
CA ARG A 70 74.38 -4.27 -30.79
C ARG A 70 75.01 -5.62 -30.41
N ILE A 71 74.21 -6.69 -30.35
CA ILE A 71 74.67 -8.08 -30.23
C ILE A 71 74.27 -8.84 -31.50
N TYR A 72 75.21 -9.56 -32.11
CA TYR A 72 74.98 -10.37 -33.30
C TYR A 72 74.67 -11.83 -32.92
N LEU A 73 73.64 -12.41 -33.53
CA LEU A 73 73.34 -13.84 -33.53
C LEU A 73 73.56 -14.37 -34.97
N ASP A 74 74.00 -15.62 -35.09
CA ASP A 74 74.49 -16.23 -36.34
C ASP A 74 73.34 -16.79 -37.22
N THR A 75 72.31 -15.99 -37.45
CA THR A 75 71.24 -16.21 -38.44
C THR A 75 70.97 -14.89 -39.18
N GLU A 76 70.43 -14.91 -40.41
CA GLU A 76 70.12 -13.67 -41.18
C GLU A 76 69.05 -12.76 -40.49
N LEU A 77 68.46 -13.21 -39.38
CA LEU A 77 67.59 -12.43 -38.51
C LEU A 77 68.39 -11.75 -37.40
N SER A 78 68.34 -10.43 -37.36
CA SER A 78 69.01 -9.61 -36.35
C SER A 78 68.07 -9.22 -35.20
N PHE A 79 68.49 -9.44 -33.96
CA PHE A 79 67.81 -8.93 -32.77
C PHE A 79 68.40 -7.56 -32.43
N VAL A 80 67.67 -6.48 -32.72
CA VAL A 80 68.17 -5.11 -32.58
C VAL A 80 67.64 -4.52 -31.28
N ILE A 81 68.50 -4.32 -30.29
CA ILE A 81 68.22 -3.52 -29.08
C ILE A 81 68.27 -2.04 -29.49
N TYR A 82 67.20 -1.28 -29.23
CA TYR A 82 67.01 0.06 -29.80
C TYR A 82 66.63 1.16 -28.79
N ASP A 83 66.29 0.83 -27.54
CA ASP A 83 65.81 1.82 -26.56
C ASP A 83 66.14 1.35 -25.13
N ALA A 84 66.46 2.29 -24.23
CA ALA A 84 66.45 2.10 -22.78
C ALA A 84 65.66 3.24 -22.11
N ARG A 85 64.36 3.01 -21.85
CA ARG A 85 63.40 4.02 -21.42
C ARG A 85 63.02 3.91 -19.94
N PHE A 86 62.90 5.07 -19.28
CA PHE A 86 62.33 5.20 -17.94
C PHE A 86 60.88 5.70 -18.04
N VAL A 87 59.89 4.85 -17.79
CA VAL A 87 58.46 5.17 -17.96
C VAL A 87 57.84 5.53 -16.59
N LEU A 88 57.23 6.71 -16.53
CA LEU A 88 56.52 7.26 -15.37
C LEU A 88 55.08 7.65 -15.80
N PRO A 89 54.13 6.72 -15.77
CA PRO A 89 52.75 7.01 -16.16
C PRO A 89 51.98 7.67 -14.99
N PHE A 90 51.36 8.82 -15.25
CA PHE A 90 50.63 9.59 -14.23
C PHE A 90 49.23 9.02 -13.92
N ASN A 91 48.63 8.28 -14.86
CA ASN A 91 47.29 7.70 -14.70
C ASN A 91 47.31 6.35 -13.96
N ASP A 92 48.47 5.69 -13.89
CA ASP A 92 48.69 4.45 -13.14
C ASP A 92 50.07 4.48 -12.48
N PRO A 93 50.18 5.03 -11.26
CA PRO A 93 51.45 5.12 -10.55
C PRO A 93 52.12 3.77 -10.25
N SER A 94 51.42 2.64 -10.42
CA SER A 94 51.98 1.30 -10.24
C SER A 94 52.83 0.83 -11.42
N ASP A 95 52.75 1.52 -12.57
CA ASP A 95 53.39 1.13 -13.83
C ASP A 95 54.72 1.89 -14.09
N ILE A 96 55.40 2.32 -13.02
CA ILE A 96 56.75 2.93 -13.08
C ILE A 96 57.78 1.84 -13.39
N ARG A 97 58.58 2.04 -14.45
CA ARG A 97 59.52 1.01 -14.93
C ARG A 97 60.70 1.54 -15.74
N VAL A 98 61.78 0.77 -15.74
CA VAL A 98 62.95 0.91 -16.61
C VAL A 98 62.91 -0.21 -17.63
N GLU A 99 62.92 0.07 -18.92
CA GLU A 99 62.78 -0.94 -19.96
C GLU A 99 63.85 -0.80 -21.02
N GLY A 100 64.52 -1.91 -21.37
CA GLY A 100 65.31 -2.04 -22.58
C GLY A 100 64.47 -2.66 -23.69
N GLY A 101 64.32 -1.98 -24.84
CA GLY A 101 63.54 -2.44 -25.99
C GLY A 101 64.41 -3.08 -27.06
N ALA A 102 63.91 -4.16 -27.66
CA ALA A 102 64.51 -4.86 -28.78
C ALA A 102 63.45 -5.34 -29.78
N ARG A 103 63.83 -5.50 -31.05
CA ARG A 103 62.94 -5.97 -32.13
C ARG A 103 63.66 -6.95 -33.05
N LEU A 104 62.88 -7.74 -33.77
CA LEU A 104 63.39 -8.58 -34.84
C LEU A 104 63.48 -7.76 -36.13
N ALA A 105 64.61 -7.83 -36.83
CA ALA A 105 64.84 -7.15 -38.10
C ALA A 105 65.55 -8.09 -39.09
N GLY A 106 65.28 -7.93 -40.39
CA GLY A 106 65.84 -8.79 -41.44
C GLY A 106 64.80 -9.57 -42.26
N PHE A 107 63.50 -9.32 -42.06
CA PHE A 107 62.43 -9.90 -42.89
C PHE A 107 62.47 -9.33 -44.32
N ALA A 108 62.24 -10.18 -45.32
CA ALA A 108 62.05 -9.75 -46.71
C ALA A 108 60.69 -9.04 -46.88
N ASP A 109 60.52 -8.25 -47.95
CA ASP A 109 59.32 -7.44 -48.14
C ASP A 109 58.03 -8.27 -48.30
N ASP A 110 58.16 -9.52 -48.73
CA ASP A 110 57.11 -10.52 -48.98
C ASP A 110 57.03 -11.62 -47.90
N ASP A 111 57.79 -11.52 -46.80
CA ASP A 111 57.81 -12.51 -45.74
C ASP A 111 56.49 -12.52 -44.94
N PRO A 112 55.75 -13.66 -44.86
CA PRO A 112 54.51 -13.75 -44.08
C PRO A 112 54.73 -13.51 -42.57
N LEU A 113 55.97 -13.59 -42.09
CA LEU A 113 56.35 -13.30 -40.71
C LEU A 113 56.82 -11.86 -40.49
N ARG A 114 56.72 -10.97 -41.50
CA ARG A 114 57.09 -9.54 -41.39
C ARG A 114 56.42 -8.84 -40.21
N LEU A 115 55.18 -9.20 -39.90
CA LEU A 115 54.43 -8.67 -38.75
C LEU A 115 55.11 -9.00 -37.40
N LEU A 116 55.92 -10.06 -37.31
CA LEU A 116 56.72 -10.37 -36.12
C LEU A 116 57.87 -9.37 -35.89
N GLY A 117 58.30 -8.66 -36.94
CA GLY A 117 59.28 -7.58 -36.83
C GLY A 117 58.74 -6.30 -36.19
N GLU A 118 57.41 -6.19 -36.07
CA GLU A 118 56.73 -5.09 -35.38
C GLU A 118 56.50 -5.37 -33.89
N LEU A 119 56.71 -6.62 -33.43
CA LEU A 119 56.68 -6.97 -32.02
C LEU A 119 57.89 -6.35 -31.30
N GLY A 120 57.62 -5.57 -30.26
CA GLY A 120 58.62 -5.03 -29.35
C GLY A 120 58.86 -5.99 -28.20
N PHE A 121 60.06 -6.54 -28.11
CA PHE A 121 60.51 -7.31 -26.96
C PHE A 121 61.14 -6.36 -25.94
N LYS A 122 60.66 -6.34 -24.71
CA LYS A 122 61.21 -5.47 -23.66
C LYS A 122 61.71 -6.30 -22.50
N LEU A 123 62.88 -5.98 -22.00
CA LEU A 123 63.31 -6.44 -20.68
C LEU A 123 63.13 -5.27 -19.72
N GLY A 124 62.20 -5.40 -18.79
CA GLY A 124 61.79 -4.33 -17.90
C GLY A 124 62.03 -4.65 -16.43
N LEU A 125 62.36 -3.63 -15.65
CA LEU A 125 62.35 -3.61 -14.20
C LEU A 125 61.34 -2.56 -13.76
N SER A 126 60.19 -3.00 -13.24
CA SER A 126 59.19 -2.11 -12.64
C SER A 126 59.39 -1.99 -11.13
N ALA A 127 58.58 -1.15 -10.49
CA ALA A 127 58.47 -1.10 -9.03
C ALA A 127 58.15 -2.48 -8.40
N ASP A 128 57.53 -3.38 -9.19
CA ASP A 128 56.93 -4.61 -8.68
C ASP A 128 57.57 -5.89 -9.22
N ALA A 129 58.24 -5.87 -10.38
CA ALA A 129 58.78 -7.07 -11.04
C ALA A 129 59.99 -6.82 -11.96
N ILE A 130 60.83 -7.84 -12.18
CA ILE A 130 61.60 -7.97 -13.43
C ILE A 130 60.78 -8.81 -14.38
N TYR A 131 60.60 -8.33 -15.60
CA TYR A 131 59.80 -9.03 -16.60
C TYR A 131 60.41 -8.93 -17.98
N PHE A 132 60.13 -9.96 -18.76
CA PHE A 132 60.22 -9.95 -20.20
C PHE A 132 58.83 -9.63 -20.75
N SER A 133 58.71 -8.57 -21.54
CA SER A 133 57.47 -8.17 -22.18
C SER A 133 57.53 -8.39 -23.68
N VAL A 134 56.39 -8.78 -24.24
CA VAL A 134 56.09 -8.64 -25.66
C VAL A 134 54.99 -7.59 -25.76
N GLU A 135 55.28 -6.44 -26.34
CA GLU A 135 54.32 -5.35 -26.57
C GLU A 135 54.33 -4.94 -28.04
N GLY A 136 53.17 -4.55 -28.56
CA GLY A 136 53.05 -3.95 -29.89
C GLY A 136 53.05 -4.95 -31.05
N GLY A 137 53.03 -4.38 -32.26
CA GLY A 137 52.48 -4.95 -33.49
C GLY A 137 51.20 -4.18 -33.83
N GLY A 138 51.00 -3.72 -35.07
CA GLY A 138 49.71 -3.13 -35.46
C GLY A 138 48.53 -4.09 -35.21
N GLU A 139 47.31 -3.66 -35.51
CA GLU A 139 46.17 -4.60 -35.58
C GLU A 139 46.57 -5.80 -36.45
N ILE A 140 46.69 -6.99 -35.86
CA ILE A 140 46.99 -8.22 -36.59
C ILE A 140 45.68 -8.63 -37.26
N PRO A 141 45.52 -8.48 -38.58
CA PRO A 141 44.26 -8.80 -39.23
C PRO A 141 44.00 -10.31 -39.11
N LEU A 142 42.79 -10.66 -38.72
CA LEU A 142 42.33 -12.05 -38.76
C LEU A 142 42.20 -12.49 -40.23
N PRO A 143 42.49 -13.76 -40.55
CA PRO A 143 42.21 -14.29 -41.88
C PRO A 143 40.74 -14.05 -42.24
N ALA A 144 40.49 -13.56 -43.45
CA ALA A 144 39.12 -13.41 -43.94
C ALA A 144 38.44 -14.79 -43.96
N VAL A 145 37.37 -14.95 -43.18
CA VAL A 145 36.55 -16.16 -43.17
C VAL A 145 35.29 -15.88 -43.97
N GLY A 146 35.29 -16.22 -45.26
CA GLY A 146 34.15 -15.97 -46.14
C GLY A 146 33.88 -14.48 -46.33
N ARG A 147 32.68 -14.00 -45.93
CA ARG A 147 32.29 -12.58 -46.01
C ARG A 147 32.69 -11.74 -44.78
N TYR A 148 33.27 -12.37 -43.77
CA TYR A 148 33.65 -11.73 -42.51
C TYR A 148 35.07 -11.15 -42.61
N GLU A 149 35.16 -9.94 -43.14
CA GLU A 149 36.41 -9.17 -43.29
C GLU A 149 36.52 -8.08 -42.21
N GLY A 150 37.75 -7.66 -41.90
CA GLY A 150 38.01 -6.54 -40.98
C GLY A 150 38.07 -6.91 -39.49
N GLY A 151 38.17 -8.21 -39.17
CA GLY A 151 38.51 -8.66 -37.81
C GLY A 151 40.00 -8.50 -37.55
N ALA A 152 40.39 -8.18 -36.31
CA ALA A 152 41.78 -8.03 -35.94
C ALA A 152 42.03 -8.40 -34.47
N ILE A 153 43.25 -8.82 -34.17
CA ILE A 153 43.75 -9.00 -32.81
C ILE A 153 44.83 -7.96 -32.56
N ASN A 154 44.74 -7.24 -31.45
CA ASN A 154 45.77 -6.34 -30.98
C ASN A 154 46.36 -6.89 -29.67
N LEU A 155 47.63 -7.28 -29.70
CA LEU A 155 48.36 -7.69 -28.50
C LEU A 155 48.93 -6.45 -27.83
N GLN A 156 48.24 -5.97 -26.80
CA GLN A 156 48.67 -4.77 -26.08
C GLN A 156 49.91 -5.08 -25.22
N ARG A 157 49.89 -6.20 -24.49
CA ARG A 157 50.96 -6.58 -23.57
C ARG A 157 50.96 -8.08 -23.25
N LEU A 158 52.15 -8.68 -23.19
CA LEU A 158 52.38 -9.98 -22.55
C LEU A 158 53.69 -9.93 -21.75
N ASN A 159 53.56 -9.80 -20.43
CA ASN A 159 54.63 -9.79 -19.47
C ASN A 159 54.80 -11.18 -18.83
N LEU A 160 56.03 -11.69 -18.82
CA LEU A 160 56.45 -12.89 -18.11
C LEU A 160 57.63 -12.53 -17.22
N GLY A 161 57.50 -12.68 -15.91
CA GLY A 161 58.51 -12.14 -15.01
C GLY A 161 58.49 -12.70 -13.61
N TYR A 162 59.31 -12.11 -12.76
CA TYR A 162 59.40 -12.39 -11.34
C TYR A 162 59.03 -11.12 -10.57
N GLY A 163 57.96 -11.19 -9.77
CA GLY A 163 57.46 -10.12 -8.94
C GLY A 163 58.14 -10.08 -7.56
N TYR A 164 58.83 -9.00 -7.22
CA TYR A 164 59.56 -8.85 -5.96
C TYR A 164 58.64 -8.68 -4.76
N ASN A 165 57.53 -7.94 -4.93
CA ASN A 165 56.62 -7.63 -3.83
C ASN A 165 55.89 -8.86 -3.30
N LYS A 166 55.55 -9.79 -4.20
CA LYS A 166 54.84 -11.03 -3.87
C LYS A 166 55.75 -12.26 -3.87
N ASN A 167 57.04 -12.10 -4.19
CA ASN A 167 57.98 -13.19 -4.47
C ASN A 167 57.39 -14.21 -5.48
N SER A 168 56.70 -13.73 -6.52
CA SER A 168 55.90 -14.56 -7.43
C SER A 168 56.55 -14.74 -8.79
N PHE A 169 56.23 -15.84 -9.49
CA PHE A 169 56.30 -15.85 -10.94
C PHE A 169 55.04 -15.17 -11.50
N MET A 170 55.20 -14.13 -12.30
CA MET A 170 54.14 -13.26 -12.81
C MET A 170 53.92 -13.50 -14.31
N ILE A 171 52.67 -13.72 -14.70
CA ILE A 171 52.20 -13.65 -16.08
C ILE A 171 51.17 -12.52 -16.13
N ASP A 172 51.32 -11.55 -17.03
CA ASP A 172 50.37 -10.45 -17.19
C ASP A 172 50.13 -10.20 -18.68
N PHE A 173 48.90 -10.42 -19.12
CA PHE A 173 48.48 -10.36 -20.50
C PHE A 173 47.36 -9.32 -20.65
N ALA A 174 47.42 -8.54 -21.72
CA ALA A 174 46.34 -7.69 -22.19
C ALA A 174 46.28 -7.76 -23.72
N GLY A 175 45.09 -7.98 -24.26
CA GLY A 175 44.85 -8.01 -25.70
C GLY A 175 43.43 -7.60 -26.03
N GLU A 176 43.23 -7.19 -27.28
CA GLU A 176 41.93 -6.79 -27.80
C GLU A 176 41.60 -7.60 -29.05
N LEU A 177 40.39 -8.14 -29.11
CA LEU A 177 39.83 -8.81 -30.26
C LEU A 177 38.73 -7.93 -30.86
N ARG A 178 38.95 -7.48 -32.09
CA ARG A 178 37.97 -6.78 -32.90
C ARG A 178 37.22 -7.78 -33.78
N ILE A 179 35.90 -7.85 -33.59
CA ILE A 179 35.04 -8.75 -34.35
C ILE A 179 34.65 -8.06 -35.68
N PRO A 180 34.67 -8.77 -36.83
CA PRO A 180 34.17 -8.24 -38.09
C PRO A 180 32.74 -7.67 -37.96
N PRO A 181 32.46 -6.43 -38.40
CA PRO A 181 31.12 -5.84 -38.30
C PRO A 181 30.02 -6.70 -38.95
N ALA A 182 30.31 -7.30 -40.10
CA ALA A 182 29.40 -8.21 -40.77
C ALA A 182 29.04 -9.45 -39.91
N LEU A 183 29.98 -9.92 -39.08
CA LEU A 183 29.72 -11.04 -38.17
C LEU A 183 28.83 -10.62 -37.00
N VAL A 184 28.99 -9.38 -36.51
CA VAL A 184 28.10 -8.81 -35.48
C VAL A 184 26.69 -8.66 -36.03
N ASP A 185 26.54 -8.12 -37.24
CA ASP A 185 25.23 -7.90 -37.88
C ASP A 185 24.52 -9.23 -38.21
N ASP A 186 25.25 -10.24 -38.68
CA ASP A 186 24.66 -11.54 -39.02
C ASP A 186 24.28 -12.39 -37.80
N LEU A 187 24.97 -12.19 -36.66
CA LEU A 187 24.64 -12.87 -35.41
C LEU A 187 23.55 -12.15 -34.60
N ASP A 188 23.26 -10.89 -34.91
CA ASP A 188 22.12 -10.17 -34.36
C ASP A 188 20.81 -10.71 -34.96
N THR A 189 20.27 -11.77 -34.37
CA THR A 189 19.02 -12.40 -34.82
C THR A 189 17.76 -11.70 -34.32
N SER A 190 17.89 -10.58 -33.60
CA SER A 190 16.77 -9.95 -32.89
C SER A 190 15.64 -9.52 -33.82
N ASP A 191 15.98 -8.99 -34.99
CA ASP A 191 15.03 -8.58 -36.02
C ASP A 191 14.44 -9.76 -36.83
N LEU A 192 15.11 -10.92 -36.84
CA LEU A 192 14.74 -12.08 -37.67
C LEU A 192 13.81 -13.06 -36.98
N ILE A 193 14.07 -13.38 -35.71
CA ILE A 193 13.33 -14.41 -34.96
C ILE A 193 12.68 -13.86 -33.68
N GLY A 194 12.68 -12.54 -33.48
CA GLY A 194 12.08 -11.89 -32.31
C GLY A 194 12.90 -12.05 -31.03
N ALA A 195 14.15 -12.49 -31.13
CA ALA A 195 15.12 -12.59 -30.05
C ALA A 195 16.53 -12.70 -30.65
N GLY A 196 17.53 -12.06 -30.04
CA GLY A 196 18.89 -12.16 -30.54
C GLY A 196 19.98 -11.77 -29.57
N ILE A 197 21.19 -12.24 -29.88
CA ILE A 197 22.42 -11.89 -29.17
C ILE A 197 23.24 -11.01 -30.11
N ARG A 198 23.51 -9.77 -29.71
CA ARG A 198 24.41 -8.89 -30.44
C ARG A 198 25.79 -8.96 -29.80
N LEU A 199 26.78 -9.42 -30.56
CA LEU A 199 28.16 -9.48 -30.08
C LEU A 199 28.77 -8.08 -29.93
N PRO A 200 29.69 -7.89 -28.97
CA PRO A 200 30.46 -6.66 -28.85
C PRO A 200 31.43 -6.51 -30.03
N VAL A 201 31.58 -5.29 -30.54
CA VAL A 201 32.49 -4.99 -31.66
C VAL A 201 33.95 -5.12 -31.23
N GLN A 202 34.24 -4.78 -29.98
CA GLN A 202 35.57 -4.86 -29.36
C GLN A 202 35.50 -5.69 -28.08
N ASN A 203 36.49 -6.54 -27.89
CA ASN A 203 36.61 -7.42 -26.74
C ASN A 203 38.02 -7.26 -26.18
N ALA A 204 38.19 -6.45 -25.15
CA ALA A 204 39.44 -6.35 -24.44
C ALA A 204 39.47 -7.40 -23.32
N LEU A 205 40.49 -8.24 -23.34
CA LEU A 205 40.77 -9.24 -22.32
C LEU A 205 42.12 -8.92 -21.71
N ALA A 206 42.13 -8.74 -20.39
CA ALA A 206 43.35 -8.74 -19.61
C ALA A 206 43.28 -9.82 -18.53
N PHE A 207 44.40 -10.47 -18.25
CA PHE A 207 44.53 -11.34 -17.09
C PHE A 207 45.94 -11.27 -16.53
N LYS A 208 46.05 -11.43 -15.21
CA LYS A 208 47.32 -11.46 -14.49
C LYS A 208 47.32 -12.65 -13.54
N LEU A 209 48.34 -13.50 -13.62
CA LEU A 209 48.54 -14.66 -12.77
C LEU A 209 49.86 -14.50 -12.01
N ASP A 210 49.77 -14.39 -10.69
CA ASP A 210 50.90 -14.44 -9.78
C ASP A 210 50.98 -15.81 -9.11
N LEU A 211 52.05 -16.56 -9.35
CA LEU A 211 52.34 -17.84 -8.70
C LEU A 211 53.25 -17.61 -7.49
N ILE A 212 52.67 -17.56 -6.30
CA ILE A 212 53.40 -17.27 -5.05
C ILE A 212 53.87 -18.59 -4.40
N PRO A 213 55.17 -18.82 -4.21
CA PRO A 213 55.69 -19.92 -3.42
C PRO A 213 55.48 -19.64 -1.93
N VAL A 214 54.75 -20.52 -1.24
CA VAL A 214 54.49 -20.45 0.20
C VAL A 214 55.08 -21.67 0.88
N SER A 215 55.90 -21.44 1.91
CA SER A 215 56.53 -22.48 2.72
C SER A 215 55.91 -22.52 4.12
N PHE A 216 55.24 -23.62 4.46
CA PHE A 216 54.74 -23.90 5.81
C PHE A 216 55.55 -25.06 6.42
N GLY A 217 56.59 -24.72 7.18
CA GLY A 217 57.50 -25.73 7.73
C GLY A 217 58.30 -26.43 6.63
N GLU A 218 58.18 -27.76 6.53
CA GLU A 218 58.83 -28.57 5.48
C GLU A 218 58.02 -28.67 4.17
N VAL A 219 56.79 -28.14 4.14
CA VAL A 219 55.90 -28.23 2.98
C VAL A 219 55.95 -26.94 2.17
N ASN A 220 56.34 -27.06 0.89
CA ASN A 220 56.31 -25.98 -0.09
C ASN A 220 55.12 -26.19 -1.04
N PHE A 221 54.27 -25.18 -1.21
CA PHE A 221 53.23 -25.18 -2.23
C PHE A 221 53.13 -23.82 -2.92
N VAL A 222 52.54 -23.79 -4.11
CA VAL A 222 52.37 -22.58 -4.92
C VAL A 222 50.91 -22.14 -4.83
N VAL A 223 50.69 -20.88 -4.47
CA VAL A 223 49.36 -20.25 -4.46
C VAL A 223 49.19 -19.45 -5.75
N PRO A 224 48.29 -19.86 -6.66
CA PRO A 224 47.97 -19.08 -7.85
C PRO A 224 47.01 -17.95 -7.48
N LEU A 225 47.37 -16.71 -7.82
CA LEU A 225 46.50 -15.55 -7.69
C LEU A 225 46.18 -15.03 -9.09
N LEU A 226 44.93 -15.26 -9.50
CA LEU A 226 44.42 -14.88 -10.81
C LEU A 226 43.63 -13.58 -10.69
N GLU A 227 43.97 -12.58 -11.49
CA GLU A 227 43.16 -11.41 -11.80
C GLU A 227 42.75 -11.51 -13.28
N PHE A 228 41.52 -11.15 -13.61
CA PHE A 228 41.09 -11.03 -14.99
C PHE A 228 40.12 -9.86 -15.16
N ASP A 229 40.09 -9.29 -16.35
CA ASP A 229 39.29 -8.14 -16.72
C ASP A 229 38.83 -8.32 -18.18
N ILE A 230 37.52 -8.41 -18.36
CA ILE A 230 36.87 -8.51 -19.65
C ILE A 230 36.12 -7.20 -19.85
N ASP A 231 36.60 -6.34 -20.74
CA ASP A 231 35.94 -5.09 -21.11
C ASP A 231 35.40 -5.19 -22.53
N LEU A 232 34.07 -5.14 -22.65
CA LEU A 232 33.33 -5.30 -23.90
C LEU A 232 32.87 -3.95 -24.47
N ARG A 233 33.22 -2.84 -23.80
CA ARG A 233 32.86 -1.49 -24.24
C ARG A 233 33.74 -1.04 -25.39
N GLN A 234 33.16 -0.24 -26.27
CA GLN A 234 33.91 0.59 -27.20
C GLN A 234 34.64 1.71 -26.45
N PRO A 235 35.82 2.15 -26.93
CA PRO A 235 36.54 3.28 -26.37
C PRO A 235 35.64 4.52 -26.30
N ALA A 236 35.61 5.16 -25.13
CA ALA A 236 34.86 6.39 -24.85
C ALA A 236 33.32 6.28 -24.78
N THR A 237 32.74 5.07 -24.73
CA THR A 237 31.31 4.93 -24.42
C THR A 237 31.07 5.13 -22.91
N PRO A 238 30.29 6.16 -22.48
CA PRO A 238 29.95 6.33 -21.07
C PRO A 238 28.97 5.24 -20.61
N GLY A 239 28.89 4.96 -19.30
CA GLY A 239 27.87 4.06 -18.76
C GLY A 239 26.44 4.55 -19.03
N LEU A 240 26.20 5.86 -18.88
CA LEU A 240 24.93 6.56 -19.14
C LEU A 240 25.13 7.69 -20.16
N LEU A 241 24.25 7.76 -21.18
CA LEU A 241 24.24 8.87 -22.15
C LEU A 241 23.65 10.15 -21.54
N ASP A 242 22.59 9.99 -20.74
CA ASP A 242 21.90 11.07 -20.06
C ASP A 242 21.33 10.55 -18.73
N ALA A 243 21.91 11.05 -17.62
CA ALA A 243 21.49 10.70 -16.27
C ALA A 243 20.09 11.23 -15.92
N ASN A 244 19.62 12.30 -16.56
CA ASN A 244 18.28 12.86 -16.32
C ASN A 244 17.20 12.05 -17.03
N ARG A 245 17.55 11.45 -18.18
CA ARG A 245 16.61 10.64 -18.96
C ARG A 245 16.67 9.15 -18.63
N CYS A 246 17.68 8.71 -17.88
CA CYS A 246 18.07 7.30 -17.74
C CYS A 246 18.20 6.63 -19.11
N THR A 247 18.94 7.26 -20.03
CA THR A 247 19.15 6.72 -21.37
C THR A 247 20.43 5.86 -21.40
N PRO A 248 20.32 4.55 -21.68
CA PRO A 248 21.48 3.65 -21.71
C PRO A 248 22.34 3.88 -22.95
N ALA A 249 23.65 3.75 -22.79
CA ALA A 249 24.59 3.66 -23.91
C ALA A 249 24.73 2.19 -24.30
N TRP A 250 23.89 1.71 -25.22
CA TRP A 250 23.88 0.30 -25.61
C TRP A 250 25.19 -0.12 -26.31
N ASP A 251 26.01 -0.87 -25.58
CA ASP A 251 27.31 -1.37 -26.01
C ASP A 251 27.68 -2.61 -25.20
N GLY A 252 28.70 -3.36 -25.62
CA GLY A 252 29.03 -4.66 -25.00
C GLY A 252 28.24 -5.83 -25.58
N LEU A 253 28.21 -6.94 -24.84
CA LEU A 253 27.47 -8.15 -25.22
C LEU A 253 25.99 -7.96 -24.88
N GLN A 254 25.13 -7.97 -25.89
CA GLN A 254 23.72 -7.65 -25.71
C GLN A 254 22.82 -8.86 -25.93
N LEU A 255 21.84 -9.03 -25.05
CA LEU A 255 20.67 -9.87 -25.26
C LEU A 255 19.49 -8.95 -25.55
N ILE A 256 18.82 -9.17 -26.69
CA ILE A 256 17.73 -8.32 -27.18
C ILE A 256 16.49 -9.18 -27.41
N LEU A 257 15.47 -8.96 -26.58
CA LEU A 257 14.10 -9.43 -26.75
C LEU A 257 13.23 -8.18 -27.02
N PRO A 258 12.85 -7.91 -28.29
CA PRO A 258 12.09 -6.72 -28.66
C PRO A 258 10.85 -6.51 -27.78
N GLU A 259 10.63 -5.26 -27.35
CA GLU A 259 9.52 -4.84 -26.47
C GLU A 259 9.47 -5.46 -25.06
N LEU A 260 10.31 -6.44 -24.73
CA LEU A 260 10.27 -7.19 -23.48
C LEU A 260 11.50 -6.98 -22.60
N LEU A 261 12.70 -7.18 -23.15
CA LEU A 261 13.94 -7.18 -22.37
C LEU A 261 15.13 -6.81 -23.25
N ARG A 262 15.98 -5.91 -22.77
CA ARG A 262 17.30 -5.69 -23.35
C ARG A 262 18.33 -5.62 -22.24
N ILE A 263 19.34 -6.47 -22.32
CA ILE A 263 20.46 -6.52 -21.37
C ILE A 263 21.74 -6.29 -22.15
N ALA A 264 22.64 -5.46 -21.63
CA ALA A 264 23.98 -5.31 -22.17
C ALA A 264 25.03 -5.47 -21.08
N ILE A 265 25.88 -6.49 -21.21
CA ILE A 265 27.01 -6.73 -20.31
C ILE A 265 28.22 -5.99 -20.88
N LYS A 266 28.75 -5.05 -20.11
CA LYS A 266 29.80 -4.13 -20.55
C LYS A 266 31.18 -4.51 -20.02
N ARG A 267 31.28 -4.94 -18.76
CA ARG A 267 32.56 -5.31 -18.15
C ARG A 267 32.38 -6.35 -17.06
N TYR A 268 33.36 -7.23 -16.94
CA TYR A 268 33.46 -8.21 -15.87
C TYR A 268 34.93 -8.33 -15.42
N ARG A 269 35.21 -7.95 -14.17
CA ARG A 269 36.56 -7.96 -13.60
C ARG A 269 36.58 -8.68 -12.27
N PHE A 270 37.55 -9.56 -12.07
CA PHE A 270 37.83 -10.20 -10.79
C PHE A 270 39.23 -9.83 -10.34
N ASN A 271 39.36 -9.40 -9.09
CA ASN A 271 40.66 -9.17 -8.45
C ASN A 271 40.72 -9.94 -7.13
N PRO A 272 41.76 -10.76 -6.88
CA PRO A 272 41.90 -11.50 -5.62
C PRO A 272 42.26 -10.60 -4.42
N PHE A 273 42.61 -9.34 -4.67
CA PHE A 273 42.94 -8.34 -3.66
C PHE A 273 42.07 -7.09 -3.77
N PHE A 274 41.81 -6.47 -2.63
CA PHE A 274 41.29 -5.11 -2.52
C PHE A 274 42.38 -4.21 -1.95
N GLY A 275 43.08 -3.46 -2.81
CA GLY A 275 44.29 -2.74 -2.42
C GLY A 275 45.36 -3.71 -1.87
N PRO A 276 45.94 -3.48 -0.68
CA PRO A 276 46.88 -4.42 -0.05
C PRO A 276 46.20 -5.60 0.65
N LEU A 277 44.87 -5.60 0.78
CA LEU A 277 44.13 -6.62 1.54
C LEU A 277 43.76 -7.80 0.64
N PRO A 278 43.96 -9.05 1.09
CA PRO A 278 43.49 -10.23 0.37
C PRO A 278 41.97 -10.34 0.53
N ALA A 279 41.24 -9.70 -0.38
CA ALA A 279 39.78 -9.64 -0.42
C ALA A 279 39.31 -9.67 -1.89
N PRO A 280 38.88 -10.85 -2.39
CA PRO A 280 38.34 -11.03 -3.72
C PRO A 280 37.22 -10.06 -3.97
N ASN A 281 37.32 -9.31 -5.04
CA ASN A 281 36.27 -8.42 -5.46
C ASN A 281 35.96 -8.68 -6.92
N ILE A 282 34.70 -8.42 -7.24
CA ILE A 282 34.19 -8.56 -8.59
C ILE A 282 33.51 -7.26 -8.96
N THR A 283 33.93 -6.70 -10.09
CA THR A 283 33.29 -5.53 -10.70
C THR A 283 32.53 -5.96 -11.93
N TYR A 284 31.29 -5.52 -12.03
CA TYR A 284 30.39 -5.71 -13.16
C TYR A 284 29.96 -4.35 -13.71
N SER A 285 29.60 -4.29 -14.98
CA SER A 285 28.92 -3.13 -15.55
C SER A 285 27.86 -3.63 -16.51
N TYR A 286 26.62 -3.16 -16.36
CA TYR A 286 25.51 -3.64 -17.16
C TYR A 286 24.37 -2.63 -17.30
N ASP A 287 23.70 -2.68 -18.45
CA ASP A 287 22.47 -1.92 -18.71
C ASP A 287 21.30 -2.90 -18.86
N ILE A 288 20.16 -2.58 -18.26
CA ILE A 288 18.95 -3.40 -18.34
C ILE A 288 17.73 -2.52 -18.65
N GLN A 289 16.93 -2.97 -19.61
CA GLN A 289 15.63 -2.40 -19.91
C GLN A 289 14.58 -3.51 -19.92
N LEU A 290 13.49 -3.31 -19.18
CA LEU A 290 12.33 -4.18 -19.19
C LEU A 290 11.14 -3.44 -19.80
N GLY A 291 10.43 -4.10 -20.70
CA GLY A 291 9.38 -3.49 -21.50
C GLY A 291 9.94 -2.47 -22.50
N ASN A 292 9.08 -1.57 -22.96
CA ASN A 292 9.48 -0.44 -23.78
C ASN A 292 9.52 0.86 -22.95
N GLU A 293 10.21 1.89 -23.45
CA GLU A 293 10.38 3.18 -22.76
C GLU A 293 9.04 3.85 -22.39
N SER A 294 7.95 3.50 -23.08
CA SER A 294 6.61 4.05 -22.83
C SER A 294 5.78 3.31 -21.76
N ARG A 295 6.15 2.08 -21.40
CA ARG A 295 5.37 1.18 -20.52
C ARG A 295 6.19 0.46 -19.45
N GLY A 296 7.51 0.63 -19.43
CA GLY A 296 8.42 -0.27 -18.73
C GLY A 296 9.24 0.35 -17.61
N PHE A 297 9.98 -0.54 -16.94
CA PHE A 297 11.00 -0.27 -15.94
C PHE A 297 12.37 -0.25 -16.61
N THR A 298 13.15 0.81 -16.41
CA THR A 298 14.54 0.87 -16.89
C THR A 298 15.48 0.98 -15.71
N LEU A 299 16.52 0.15 -15.72
CA LEU A 299 17.56 0.15 -14.70
C LEU A 299 18.95 0.09 -15.33
N ILE A 300 19.75 1.09 -15.04
CA ILE A 300 21.10 1.19 -15.58
C ILE A 300 22.06 1.28 -14.40
N CYS A 301 23.01 0.34 -14.33
CA CYS A 301 23.98 0.29 -13.26
C CYS A 301 25.41 0.33 -13.82
N ASP A 302 26.10 1.42 -13.54
CA ASP A 302 27.48 1.63 -13.99
C ASP A 302 28.49 1.26 -12.90
N ASN A 303 29.49 0.45 -13.27
CA ASN A 303 30.58 -0.04 -12.40
C ASN A 303 30.12 -0.57 -11.02
N TYR A 304 29.17 -1.52 -11.03
CA TYR A 304 28.75 -2.26 -9.86
C TYR A 304 29.90 -3.10 -9.28
N LEU A 305 30.40 -2.75 -8.10
CA LEU A 305 31.48 -3.43 -7.39
C LEU A 305 30.94 -4.16 -6.16
N GLN A 306 31.20 -5.47 -6.13
CA GLN A 306 30.95 -6.34 -4.98
C GLN A 306 32.28 -6.85 -4.40
N ILE A 307 32.44 -6.79 -3.09
CA ILE A 307 33.65 -7.25 -2.39
C ILE A 307 33.28 -8.46 -1.54
N ASN A 308 33.86 -9.62 -1.85
CA ASN A 308 33.64 -10.87 -1.15
C ASN A 308 34.81 -11.16 -0.19
N GLY A 309 34.50 -11.46 1.07
CA GLY A 309 35.53 -11.85 2.05
C GLY A 309 36.15 -13.22 1.72
N ILE A 310 37.49 -13.34 1.86
CA ILE A 310 38.16 -14.65 1.83
C ILE A 310 37.74 -15.42 3.09
N LEU A 311 37.06 -16.57 2.93
CA LEU A 311 36.66 -17.51 4.00
C LEU A 311 35.42 -17.14 4.86
N GLY A 312 34.53 -16.29 4.36
CA GLY A 312 33.15 -16.22 4.85
C GLY A 312 32.84 -15.33 6.05
N ALA A 313 33.80 -14.67 6.72
CA ALA A 313 33.50 -13.56 7.65
C ALA A 313 34.78 -12.89 8.15
N TYR A 314 35.20 -11.78 7.50
CA TYR A 314 35.92 -10.72 8.19
C TYR A 314 35.42 -9.38 7.63
N PRO A 315 34.71 -8.55 8.42
CA PRO A 315 34.36 -7.21 7.97
C PRO A 315 35.66 -6.42 7.81
N ILE A 316 35.95 -5.95 6.60
CA ILE A 316 36.94 -4.88 6.44
C ILE A 316 36.35 -3.69 7.22
N PRO A 317 37.01 -3.19 8.28
CA PRO A 317 36.44 -2.14 9.13
C PRO A 317 36.00 -0.95 8.27
N LEU A 318 34.78 -0.44 8.48
CA LEU A 318 34.09 0.63 7.74
C LEU A 318 33.46 0.28 6.38
N PHE A 319 33.77 -0.87 5.78
CA PHE A 319 33.01 -1.39 4.65
C PHE A 319 31.94 -2.32 5.22
N ALA A 320 30.86 -1.71 5.72
CA ALA A 320 29.76 -2.43 6.34
C ALA A 320 29.18 -3.46 5.36
N ASP A 321 29.40 -4.72 5.70
CA ASP A 321 28.94 -5.93 5.03
C ASP A 321 29.55 -6.23 3.65
N ALA A 322 29.92 -7.50 3.41
CA ALA A 322 30.38 -8.00 2.11
C ALA A 322 29.27 -7.95 1.02
N ILE A 323 28.10 -7.41 1.38
CA ILE A 323 26.87 -7.40 0.62
C ILE A 323 26.55 -5.98 0.10
N THR A 324 27.14 -4.91 0.65
CA THR A 324 26.80 -3.54 0.26
C THR A 324 27.63 -3.07 -0.95
N PRO A 325 27.05 -2.99 -2.16
CA PRO A 325 27.82 -2.77 -3.37
C PRO A 325 28.06 -1.29 -3.66
N PHE A 326 29.18 -0.99 -4.31
CA PHE A 326 29.48 0.35 -4.83
C PHE A 326 29.07 0.43 -6.30
N PHE A 327 28.65 1.60 -6.76
CA PHE A 327 28.29 1.82 -8.16
C PHE A 327 28.42 3.31 -8.47
N ASP A 328 28.93 3.65 -9.64
CA ASP A 328 29.12 5.06 -10.00
C ASP A 328 27.77 5.74 -10.22
N ASN A 329 26.86 5.05 -10.91
CA ASN A 329 25.49 5.50 -11.13
C ASN A 329 24.54 4.31 -11.15
N LEU A 330 23.39 4.45 -10.50
CA LEU A 330 22.25 3.56 -10.58
C LEU A 330 21.02 4.39 -10.97
N CYS A 331 20.73 4.44 -12.26
CA CYS A 331 19.59 5.19 -12.79
C CYS A 331 18.37 4.28 -12.85
N VAL A 332 17.27 4.73 -12.24
CA VAL A 332 16.00 3.99 -12.18
C VAL A 332 14.90 4.85 -12.81
N ASN A 333 14.16 4.26 -13.73
CA ASN A 333 12.96 4.84 -14.33
C ASN A 333 11.80 3.86 -14.16
N LEU A 334 10.81 4.26 -13.37
CA LEU A 334 9.58 3.54 -13.10
C LEU A 334 8.44 4.25 -13.84
N ASN A 335 7.62 3.52 -14.57
CA ASN A 335 6.38 4.05 -15.12
C ASN A 335 5.22 3.14 -14.67
N PHE A 336 4.30 3.70 -13.89
CA PHE A 336 3.23 2.96 -13.23
C PHE A 336 1.92 3.77 -13.28
N ALA A 337 0.83 3.21 -13.79
CA ALA A 337 -0.46 3.90 -13.96
C ALA A 337 -0.37 5.29 -14.63
N GLY A 338 0.62 5.49 -15.53
CA GLY A 338 0.91 6.78 -16.16
C GLY A 338 1.68 7.79 -15.29
N PHE A 339 2.02 7.42 -14.05
CA PHE A 339 2.99 8.11 -13.22
C PHE A 339 4.40 7.65 -13.56
N ARG A 340 5.27 8.58 -13.89
CA ARG A 340 6.68 8.26 -14.19
C ARG A 340 7.56 8.76 -13.07
N ILE A 341 8.26 7.88 -12.36
CA ILE A 341 9.27 8.24 -11.34
C ILE A 341 10.65 7.93 -11.90
N LYS A 342 11.48 8.96 -12.05
CA LYS A 342 12.89 8.82 -12.43
C LYS A 342 13.77 9.26 -11.27
N PHE A 343 14.89 8.59 -11.05
CA PHE A 343 15.94 9.08 -10.17
C PHE A 343 17.29 8.44 -10.51
N ASN A 344 18.38 9.18 -10.29
CA ASN A 344 19.73 8.64 -10.36
C ASN A 344 20.30 8.53 -8.95
N LEU A 345 20.68 7.32 -8.54
CA LEU A 345 21.37 7.08 -7.29
C LEU A 345 22.87 7.02 -7.55
N GLN A 346 23.63 7.89 -6.90
CA GLN A 346 25.08 7.90 -7.00
C GLN A 346 25.69 7.39 -5.70
N ARG A 347 26.51 6.35 -5.80
CA ARG A 347 27.38 5.86 -4.74
C ARG A 347 28.78 5.55 -5.30
N PRO A 348 29.41 6.52 -5.99
CA PRO A 348 30.72 6.29 -6.59
C PRO A 348 31.68 5.91 -5.48
N PHE A 349 32.53 4.93 -5.76
CA PHE A 349 33.65 4.67 -4.87
C PHE A 349 34.52 5.94 -4.88
N PRO A 350 34.75 6.62 -3.74
CA PRO A 350 35.74 7.67 -3.75
C PRO A 350 37.05 6.97 -4.06
N SER A 351 37.70 7.29 -5.18
CA SER A 351 39.06 6.85 -5.46
C SER A 351 39.85 7.11 -4.19
N MET A 352 40.16 6.07 -3.40
CA MET A 352 40.61 6.25 -2.02
C MET A 352 41.80 7.19 -2.08
N SER A 353 41.60 8.45 -1.69
CA SER A 353 42.74 9.34 -1.61
C SER A 353 43.64 8.71 -0.55
N PRO A 354 44.97 8.74 -0.72
CA PRO A 354 45.88 8.24 0.30
C PRO A 354 45.60 8.85 1.70
N LEU A 355 44.89 9.99 1.75
CA LEU A 355 44.39 10.65 2.95
C LEU A 355 43.30 9.86 3.70
N ALA A 356 42.39 9.16 3.02
CA ALA A 356 41.37 8.32 3.64
C ALA A 356 41.98 7.13 4.43
N ILE A 357 43.12 6.61 3.96
CA ILE A 357 43.89 5.58 4.67
C ILE A 357 44.42 6.13 6.01
N PHE A 358 44.77 7.42 6.09
CA PHE A 358 45.24 8.02 7.35
C PHE A 358 44.11 8.24 8.36
N GLU A 359 42.90 8.58 7.92
CA GLU A 359 41.71 8.61 8.80
C GLU A 359 41.35 7.19 9.29
N LEU A 360 41.42 6.19 8.41
CA LEU A 360 41.18 4.77 8.74
C LEU A 360 42.20 4.25 9.75
N LEU A 361 43.49 4.54 9.54
CA LEU A 361 44.56 4.18 10.47
C LEU A 361 44.40 4.90 11.81
N GLY A 362 43.92 6.15 11.81
CA GLY A 362 43.53 6.91 13.00
C GLY A 362 42.43 6.20 13.80
N LEU A 363 41.33 5.82 13.15
CA LEU A 363 40.22 5.10 13.78
C LEU A 363 40.60 3.70 14.29
N LEU A 364 41.45 2.98 13.55
CA LEU A 364 41.98 1.68 13.98
C LEU A 364 42.93 1.81 15.17
N SER A 365 43.61 2.95 15.31
CA SER A 365 44.49 3.24 16.45
C SER A 365 43.74 3.76 17.68
N ASP A 366 42.63 4.48 17.47
CA ASP A 366 41.73 4.96 18.52
C ASP A 366 40.26 4.89 18.04
N PRO A 367 39.50 3.85 18.46
CA PRO A 367 38.11 3.66 18.04
C PRO A 367 37.14 4.70 18.63
N THR A 368 37.62 5.63 19.46
CA THR A 368 36.83 6.75 20.00
C THR A 368 37.03 8.05 19.21
N MET A 369 37.91 8.04 18.20
CA MET A 369 38.15 9.19 17.34
C MET A 369 36.87 9.57 16.56
N PRO A 370 36.39 10.83 16.66
CA PRO A 370 35.23 11.27 15.90
C PRO A 370 35.57 11.30 14.41
N VAL A 371 34.77 10.60 13.60
CA VAL A 371 34.86 10.64 12.13
C VAL A 371 34.36 12.01 11.66
N ASP A 372 35.16 12.70 10.85
CA ASP A 372 34.79 13.98 10.25
C ASP A 372 33.55 13.79 9.35
N PRO A 373 32.41 14.46 9.63
CA PRO A 373 31.17 14.31 8.86
C PRO A 373 31.24 14.85 7.42
N GLU A 374 32.26 15.66 7.10
CA GLU A 374 32.60 16.11 5.73
C GLU A 374 33.85 15.38 5.18
N GLY A 375 34.43 14.47 5.97
CA GLY A 375 35.63 13.70 5.65
C GLY A 375 35.42 12.60 4.60
N GLN A 376 36.52 12.07 4.07
CA GLN A 376 36.49 11.07 2.99
C GLN A 376 35.84 9.76 3.46
N LEU A 377 36.00 9.36 4.73
CA LEU A 377 35.34 8.19 5.32
C LEU A 377 33.81 8.35 5.46
N ALA A 378 33.32 9.53 5.84
CA ALA A 378 31.87 9.76 6.01
C ALA A 378 31.12 9.74 4.67
N ASN A 379 31.77 10.20 3.59
CA ASN A 379 31.20 10.20 2.24
C ASN A 379 31.12 8.80 1.62
N MET A 380 31.86 7.80 2.11
CA MET A 380 31.78 6.41 1.66
C MET A 380 30.51 5.66 2.12
N ALA A 381 29.83 6.19 3.13
CA ALA A 381 28.64 5.58 3.74
C ALA A 381 27.31 6.19 3.26
N ARG A 382 27.35 7.13 2.30
CA ARG A 382 26.18 7.85 1.78
C ARG A 382 25.93 7.49 0.33
N ALA A 383 24.67 7.43 -0.07
CA ALA A 383 24.29 7.53 -1.48
C ALA A 383 23.29 8.67 -1.66
N THR A 384 23.43 9.41 -2.76
CA THR A 384 22.58 10.57 -3.06
C THR A 384 21.64 10.25 -4.20
N ILE A 385 20.35 10.44 -3.98
CA ILE A 385 19.38 10.59 -5.06
C ILE A 385 19.58 11.97 -5.67
N GLN A 386 19.83 12.02 -6.97
CA GLN A 386 19.87 13.25 -7.77
C GLN A 386 18.81 13.20 -8.87
N ASN A 387 18.33 14.39 -9.25
CA ASN A 387 17.45 14.62 -10.41
C ASN A 387 16.21 13.74 -10.42
N ALA A 388 15.60 13.54 -9.25
CA ALA A 388 14.36 12.79 -9.16
C ALA A 388 13.23 13.59 -9.84
N ILE A 389 12.52 12.96 -10.78
CA ILE A 389 11.44 13.58 -11.56
C ILE A 389 10.19 12.71 -11.44
N VAL A 390 9.05 13.32 -11.13
CA VAL A 390 7.75 12.62 -11.13
C VAL A 390 6.76 13.26 -12.08
N SER A 391 6.39 12.54 -13.14
CA SER A 391 5.39 13.00 -14.11
C SER A 391 4.01 12.43 -13.79
N LEU A 392 2.95 13.25 -13.86
CA LEU A 392 1.56 12.80 -13.67
C LEU A 392 0.94 12.20 -14.94
N PRO A 393 -0.09 11.35 -14.81
CA PRO A 393 -0.82 10.81 -15.95
C PRO A 393 -1.49 11.91 -16.79
N PRO A 394 -1.57 11.75 -18.12
CA PRO A 394 -2.20 12.73 -19.00
C PRO A 394 -3.67 13.05 -18.66
N ALA A 395 -4.38 12.15 -17.99
CA ALA A 395 -5.75 12.38 -17.52
C ALA A 395 -5.79 13.40 -16.36
N VAL A 396 -4.84 13.33 -15.42
CA VAL A 396 -4.74 14.26 -14.29
C VAL A 396 -4.27 15.64 -14.76
N VAL A 397 -3.29 15.69 -15.67
CA VAL A 397 -2.84 16.95 -16.29
C VAL A 397 -3.99 17.66 -17.03
N ARG A 398 -4.89 16.90 -17.68
CA ARG A 398 -6.09 17.47 -18.32
C ARG A 398 -7.10 18.05 -17.33
N LEU A 399 -7.20 17.50 -16.13
CA LEU A 399 -8.08 18.02 -15.06
C LEU A 399 -7.51 19.28 -14.40
N PHE A 400 -6.18 19.43 -14.40
CA PHE A 400 -5.48 20.56 -13.80
C PHE A 400 -4.50 21.21 -14.80
N PRO A 401 -5.01 21.82 -15.90
CA PRO A 401 -4.16 22.35 -16.98
C PRO A 401 -3.24 23.49 -16.52
N GLU A 402 -3.59 24.17 -15.43
CA GLU A 402 -2.82 25.24 -14.77
C GLU A 402 -1.49 24.73 -14.20
N LEU A 403 -1.38 23.42 -13.91
CA LEU A 403 -0.13 22.78 -13.46
C LEU A 403 0.86 22.56 -14.61
N GLY A 404 0.41 22.64 -15.88
CA GLY A 404 1.27 22.56 -17.06
C GLY A 404 2.22 21.33 -17.07
N PRO A 405 3.40 21.44 -17.70
CA PRO A 405 4.48 20.44 -17.63
C PRO A 405 5.29 20.49 -16.32
N TYR A 406 4.87 21.25 -15.29
CA TYR A 406 5.70 21.63 -14.14
C TYR A 406 5.56 20.71 -12.91
N LEU A 407 5.73 19.40 -13.10
CA LEU A 407 5.92 18.47 -11.97
C LEU A 407 7.31 17.83 -11.92
N ASP A 408 8.27 18.43 -12.62
CA ASP A 408 9.69 18.13 -12.45
C ASP A 408 10.20 18.86 -11.19
N ARG A 409 10.02 18.27 -10.01
CA ARG A 409 10.60 18.78 -8.78
C ARG A 409 11.90 18.04 -8.50
N GLU A 410 13.04 18.66 -8.75
CA GLU A 410 14.35 18.13 -8.37
C GLU A 410 14.40 17.91 -6.84
N LEU A 411 14.42 16.65 -6.43
CA LEU A 411 14.57 16.25 -5.04
C LEU A 411 15.96 15.62 -4.87
N ASN A 412 16.85 16.34 -4.17
CA ASN A 412 18.14 15.82 -3.78
C ASN A 412 18.05 15.28 -2.36
N TYR A 413 18.07 13.95 -2.20
CA TYR A 413 17.94 13.27 -0.91
C TYR A 413 19.11 12.32 -0.66
N THR A 414 19.48 12.11 0.60
CA THR A 414 20.51 11.12 0.99
C THR A 414 19.80 9.92 1.60
N LEU A 415 19.96 8.74 0.98
CA LEU A 415 19.33 7.50 1.45
C LEU A 415 20.18 6.81 2.51
N ASN A 416 19.51 6.02 3.37
CA ASN A 416 20.15 5.09 4.29
C ASN A 416 20.75 3.90 3.52
N LEU A 417 21.86 3.36 4.03
CA LEU A 417 22.51 2.15 3.55
C LEU A 417 21.55 0.96 3.48
N SER A 418 20.64 0.81 4.46
CA SER A 418 19.68 -0.30 4.50
C SER A 418 18.71 -0.29 3.32
N SER A 419 18.14 0.87 2.97
CA SER A 419 17.21 1.00 1.84
C SER A 419 17.88 0.73 0.50
N ILE A 420 19.16 1.10 0.38
CA ILE A 420 19.97 0.81 -0.80
C ILE A 420 20.27 -0.69 -0.88
N ILE A 421 20.59 -1.33 0.25
CA ILE A 421 20.81 -2.78 0.32
C ILE A 421 19.55 -3.52 -0.11
N THR A 422 18.37 -3.16 0.42
CA THR A 422 17.09 -3.77 0.02
C THR A 422 16.84 -3.60 -1.47
N LEU A 423 16.95 -2.37 -1.99
CA LEU A 423 16.74 -2.07 -3.41
C LEU A 423 17.66 -2.91 -4.30
N VAL A 424 18.94 -2.98 -3.95
CA VAL A 424 19.93 -3.72 -4.74
C VAL A 424 19.79 -5.23 -4.59
N GLN A 425 19.47 -5.75 -3.41
CA GLN A 425 19.23 -7.18 -3.20
C GLN A 425 18.07 -7.69 -4.07
N GLN A 426 16.98 -6.93 -4.16
CA GLN A 426 15.88 -7.27 -5.05
C GLN A 426 16.33 -7.36 -6.51
N LEU A 427 17.15 -6.41 -6.96
CA LEU A 427 17.69 -6.40 -8.31
C LEU A 427 18.64 -7.56 -8.58
N THR A 428 19.50 -7.91 -7.62
CA THR A 428 20.40 -9.07 -7.75
C THR A 428 19.64 -10.39 -7.77
N GLY A 429 18.60 -10.54 -6.95
CA GLY A 429 17.74 -11.73 -6.94
C GLY A 429 17.01 -11.89 -8.29
N TRP A 430 16.53 -10.79 -8.84
CA TRP A 430 15.92 -10.77 -10.16
C TRP A 430 16.93 -11.12 -11.27
N LEU A 431 18.12 -10.50 -11.25
CA LEU A 431 19.20 -10.79 -12.19
C LEU A 431 19.64 -12.26 -12.16
N SER A 432 19.69 -12.86 -10.97
CA SER A 432 20.00 -14.29 -10.83
C SER A 432 18.93 -15.18 -11.47
N GLN A 433 17.64 -14.85 -11.35
CA GLN A 433 16.57 -15.62 -11.98
C GLN A 433 16.66 -15.58 -13.51
N VAL A 434 16.95 -14.41 -14.07
CA VAL A 434 17.14 -14.26 -15.52
C VAL A 434 18.37 -15.00 -16.00
N ALA A 435 19.47 -14.94 -15.25
CA ALA A 435 20.69 -15.70 -15.55
C ALA A 435 20.44 -17.21 -15.48
N ASP A 436 19.72 -17.70 -14.46
CA ASP A 436 19.36 -19.10 -14.29
C ASP A 436 18.43 -19.58 -15.42
N ALA A 437 17.46 -18.77 -15.85
CA ALA A 437 16.61 -19.07 -17.01
C ALA A 437 17.45 -19.17 -18.30
N THR A 438 18.43 -18.27 -18.46
CA THR A 438 19.34 -18.26 -19.62
C THR A 438 20.24 -19.49 -19.65
N VAL A 439 20.76 -19.92 -18.49
CA VAL A 439 21.59 -21.14 -18.36
C VAL A 439 20.74 -22.40 -18.54
N THR A 440 19.50 -22.41 -18.05
CA THR A 440 18.59 -23.56 -18.16
C THR A 440 18.09 -23.76 -19.59
N ALA A 441 17.85 -22.66 -20.32
CA ALA A 441 17.45 -22.67 -21.73
C ALA A 441 18.64 -22.86 -22.71
N ALA A 442 19.84 -23.17 -22.20
CA ALA A 442 21.07 -23.22 -22.99
C ALA A 442 20.92 -24.10 -24.25
N GLY A 443 20.78 -23.43 -25.39
CA GLY A 443 20.70 -24.03 -26.73
C GLY A 443 19.41 -23.76 -27.50
N ASP A 444 18.33 -23.29 -26.85
CA ASP A 444 17.05 -23.00 -27.51
C ASP A 444 16.52 -21.61 -27.12
N MET A 445 16.75 -20.63 -28.00
CA MET A 445 16.30 -19.26 -27.83
C MET A 445 14.76 -19.15 -27.82
N ALA A 446 14.05 -20.04 -28.52
CA ALA A 446 12.59 -20.06 -28.51
C ALA A 446 12.06 -20.57 -27.17
N ALA A 447 12.75 -21.53 -26.54
CA ALA A 447 12.43 -21.98 -25.19
C ALA A 447 12.68 -20.88 -24.14
N LEU A 448 13.77 -20.11 -24.26
CA LEU A 448 14.03 -18.96 -23.37
C LEU A 448 12.93 -17.90 -23.49
N VAL A 449 12.50 -17.57 -24.71
CA VAL A 449 11.41 -16.62 -24.95
C VAL A 449 10.09 -17.14 -24.36
N ALA A 450 9.78 -18.42 -24.59
CA ALA A 450 8.57 -19.04 -24.06
C ALA A 450 8.57 -19.09 -22.52
N GLU A 451 9.72 -19.39 -21.90
CA GLU A 451 9.89 -19.43 -20.45
C GLU A 451 9.73 -18.03 -19.84
N LEU A 452 10.39 -17.01 -20.38
CA LEU A 452 10.25 -15.64 -19.90
C LEU A 452 8.86 -15.05 -20.16
N GLN A 453 8.15 -15.52 -21.19
CA GLN A 453 6.75 -15.14 -21.43
C GLN A 453 5.78 -15.87 -20.48
N ALA A 454 6.04 -17.13 -20.14
CA ALA A 454 5.21 -17.93 -19.24
C ALA A 454 5.43 -17.59 -17.77
N HIS A 455 6.66 -17.25 -17.41
CA HIS A 455 7.12 -16.93 -16.06
C HIS A 455 7.92 -15.62 -16.08
N PRO A 456 7.26 -14.47 -16.36
CA PRO A 456 7.93 -13.19 -16.30
C PRO A 456 8.44 -12.96 -14.87
N PRO A 457 9.73 -12.61 -14.69
CA PRO A 457 10.29 -12.47 -13.36
C PRO A 457 9.63 -11.30 -12.63
N GLU A 458 9.01 -11.58 -11.49
CA GLU A 458 8.21 -10.61 -10.72
C GLU A 458 9.11 -9.64 -9.97
N LEU A 459 8.93 -8.34 -10.23
CA LEU A 459 9.49 -7.27 -9.41
C LEU A 459 8.49 -6.96 -8.30
N ASP A 460 8.88 -7.12 -7.04
CA ASP A 460 8.07 -6.68 -5.90
C ASP A 460 8.10 -5.16 -5.78
N LEU A 461 7.27 -4.51 -6.60
CA LEU A 461 7.08 -3.06 -6.62
C LEU A 461 6.62 -2.51 -5.26
N THR A 462 5.94 -3.32 -4.44
CA THR A 462 5.46 -2.88 -3.12
C THR A 462 6.63 -2.63 -2.18
N THR A 463 7.59 -3.55 -2.13
CA THR A 463 8.80 -3.38 -1.34
C THR A 463 9.70 -2.28 -1.92
N LEU A 464 9.81 -2.20 -3.25
CA LEU A 464 10.59 -1.15 -3.90
C LEU A 464 10.06 0.25 -3.60
N LEU A 465 8.73 0.43 -3.61
CA LEU A 465 8.11 1.71 -3.28
C LEU A 465 8.17 2.04 -1.79
N ARG A 466 8.15 1.04 -0.90
CA ARG A 466 8.33 1.25 0.55
C ARG A 466 9.66 1.92 0.88
N GLU A 467 10.70 1.58 0.13
CA GLU A 467 12.04 2.16 0.32
C GLU A 467 12.19 3.57 -0.26
N LEU A 468 11.18 4.10 -0.97
CA LEU A 468 11.20 5.47 -1.47
C LEU A 468 10.74 6.48 -0.40
N PRO A 469 11.39 7.64 -0.29
CA PRO A 469 11.01 8.69 0.64
C PRO A 469 9.59 9.24 0.35
N PRO A 470 8.85 9.70 1.38
CA PRO A 470 7.50 10.25 1.27
C PRO A 470 7.32 11.31 0.21
N GLU A 471 8.33 12.14 -0.02
CA GLU A 471 8.32 13.21 -1.02
C GLU A 471 8.21 12.69 -2.46
N LEU A 472 8.63 11.44 -2.73
CA LEU A 472 8.46 10.79 -4.02
C LEU A 472 7.12 10.03 -4.14
N ARG A 473 6.41 9.87 -3.02
CA ARG A 473 5.18 9.06 -2.94
C ARG A 473 3.94 9.89 -2.63
N ARG A 474 4.09 11.14 -2.20
CA ARG A 474 2.99 12.02 -1.78
C ARG A 474 3.03 13.34 -2.53
N TYR A 475 1.90 13.70 -3.13
CA TYR A 475 1.73 14.95 -3.86
C TYR A 475 0.49 15.70 -3.39
N GLN A 476 0.65 17.00 -3.17
CA GLN A 476 -0.46 17.90 -2.91
C GLN A 476 -0.66 18.80 -4.12
N LEU A 477 -1.86 18.76 -4.69
CA LEU A 477 -2.33 19.62 -5.76
C LEU A 477 -3.32 20.62 -5.14
N ASN A 478 -3.11 21.91 -5.36
CA ASN A 478 -4.04 22.94 -4.94
C ASN A 478 -4.45 23.77 -6.17
N GLY A 479 -5.75 23.98 -6.34
CA GLY A 479 -6.32 24.83 -7.37
C GLY A 479 -7.36 25.76 -6.76
N SER A 480 -7.38 27.01 -7.21
CA SER A 480 -8.40 27.97 -6.81
C SER A 480 -8.90 28.76 -7.99
N PHE A 481 -10.23 28.84 -8.16
CA PHE A 481 -10.85 29.61 -9.23
C PHE A 481 -12.18 30.21 -8.77
N VAL A 482 -12.30 31.54 -8.74
CA VAL A 482 -13.56 32.28 -8.48
C VAL A 482 -14.39 31.71 -7.31
N GLY A 483 -13.79 31.63 -6.12
CA GLY A 483 -14.47 31.13 -4.90
C GLY A 483 -14.53 29.60 -4.76
N PHE A 484 -14.11 28.85 -5.79
CA PHE A 484 -13.86 27.42 -5.73
C PHE A 484 -12.44 27.16 -5.24
N HIS A 485 -12.30 26.35 -4.19
CA HIS A 485 -11.00 25.86 -3.70
C HIS A 485 -10.99 24.34 -3.78
N ALA A 486 -10.12 23.78 -4.61
CA ALA A 486 -9.90 22.35 -4.69
C ALA A 486 -8.49 22.02 -4.20
N SER A 487 -8.39 21.01 -3.35
CA SER A 487 -7.13 20.41 -2.93
C SER A 487 -7.21 18.91 -3.16
N ALA A 488 -6.29 18.34 -3.91
CA ALA A 488 -6.16 16.90 -4.09
C ALA A 488 -4.83 16.43 -3.55
N TRP A 489 -4.86 15.32 -2.84
CA TRP A 489 -3.70 14.58 -2.40
C TRP A 489 -3.63 13.28 -3.20
N LEU A 490 -2.46 13.02 -3.78
CA LEU A 490 -2.17 11.79 -4.49
C LEU A 490 -1.09 11.05 -3.71
N PHE A 491 -1.35 9.79 -3.37
CA PHE A 491 -0.42 8.93 -2.67
C PHE A 491 -0.19 7.66 -3.49
N LEU A 492 1.07 7.34 -3.76
CA LEU A 492 1.46 6.11 -4.44
C LEU A 492 1.62 4.97 -3.41
N LEU A 493 0.56 4.19 -3.24
CA LEU A 493 0.35 3.25 -2.13
C LEU A 493 -0.51 2.06 -2.58
N THR A 494 -0.16 0.84 -2.22
CA THR A 494 -1.10 -0.30 -2.40
C THR A 494 -2.32 -0.14 -1.47
N PRO A 495 -3.47 -0.78 -1.77
CA PRO A 495 -4.62 -0.79 -0.87
C PRO A 495 -4.29 -1.27 0.55
N ALA A 496 -3.47 -2.32 0.66
CA ALA A 496 -3.01 -2.85 1.94
C ALA A 496 -2.06 -1.88 2.69
N GLU A 497 -1.19 -1.17 1.97
CA GLU A 497 -0.32 -0.15 2.56
C GLU A 497 -1.10 1.08 3.02
N ALA A 498 -2.10 1.53 2.26
CA ALA A 498 -3.00 2.62 2.66
C ALA A 498 -3.71 2.31 3.98
N GLN A 499 -4.22 1.08 4.15
CA GLN A 499 -4.86 0.66 5.39
C GLN A 499 -3.86 0.63 6.57
N ARG A 500 -2.63 0.16 6.34
CA ARG A 500 -1.57 0.20 7.36
C ARG A 500 -1.23 1.63 7.75
N GLU A 501 -0.96 2.52 6.79
CA GLU A 501 -0.62 3.92 7.04
C GLU A 501 -1.73 4.66 7.78
N TYR A 502 -2.99 4.35 7.46
CA TYR A 502 -4.13 4.92 8.16
C TYR A 502 -4.21 4.43 9.61
N ALA A 503 -4.00 3.13 9.85
CA ALA A 503 -3.90 2.58 11.20
C ALA A 503 -2.76 3.24 12.01
N ARG A 504 -1.61 3.51 11.39
CA ARG A 504 -0.51 4.25 12.05
C ARG A 504 -0.87 5.70 12.35
N LEU A 505 -1.74 6.31 11.55
CA LEU A 505 -2.20 7.69 11.74
C LEU A 505 -3.20 7.79 12.90
N THR A 506 -4.11 6.83 13.03
CA THR A 506 -5.20 6.84 14.03
C THR A 506 -4.79 6.27 15.38
N ASP A 507 -3.90 5.27 15.38
CA ASP A 507 -3.27 4.76 16.59
C ASP A 507 -1.74 4.64 16.36
N PRO A 508 -0.98 5.71 16.67
CA PRO A 508 0.48 5.71 16.57
C PRO A 508 1.16 4.62 17.42
N GLY A 509 0.42 4.00 18.36
CA GLY A 509 0.88 2.87 19.16
C GLY A 509 0.42 1.49 18.67
N ALA A 510 -0.50 1.40 17.71
CA ALA A 510 -0.91 0.14 17.07
C ALA A 510 0.01 -0.29 15.91
N ALA A 511 0.90 0.60 15.50
CA ALA A 511 1.72 0.47 14.29
C ALA A 511 3.14 -0.02 14.51
N ALA A 512 3.47 -0.56 15.68
CA ALA A 512 4.57 -1.49 15.77
C ALA A 512 3.95 -2.88 15.74
N ASP A 513 4.07 -3.57 14.60
CA ASP A 513 3.85 -5.02 14.51
C ASP A 513 4.96 -5.68 15.36
N SER A 514 4.80 -5.51 16.67
CA SER A 514 5.80 -5.88 17.66
C SER A 514 5.74 -7.38 17.73
N ALA A 515 6.64 -8.05 17.03
CA ALA A 515 6.69 -9.50 17.03
C ALA A 515 6.68 -10.01 18.48
N LEU A 516 5.90 -11.05 18.74
CA LEU A 516 5.94 -11.73 20.04
C LEU A 516 7.33 -12.35 20.20
N LEU A 517 8.20 -11.67 20.94
CA LEU A 517 9.58 -12.10 21.17
C LEU A 517 9.64 -13.26 22.17
N TYR A 518 8.74 -13.25 23.16
CA TYR A 518 8.68 -14.28 24.18
C TYR A 518 7.29 -14.36 24.82
N GLU A 519 6.80 -15.58 25.04
CA GLU A 519 5.62 -15.85 25.86
C GLU A 519 5.94 -16.93 26.90
N ALA A 520 5.49 -16.71 28.13
CA ALA A 520 5.42 -17.72 29.18
C ALA A 520 3.99 -17.77 29.72
N ASN A 521 3.34 -18.93 29.65
CA ASN A 521 1.99 -19.17 30.19
C ASN A 521 1.98 -20.15 31.37
N PHE A 522 3.15 -20.72 31.71
CA PHE A 522 3.39 -21.57 32.87
C PHE A 522 2.50 -22.83 32.96
N GLN A 523 1.82 -23.22 31.88
CA GLN A 523 1.00 -24.45 31.85
C GLN A 523 1.84 -25.72 31.71
N GLN A 524 2.95 -25.64 30.98
CA GLN A 524 3.88 -26.75 30.73
C GLN A 524 5.37 -26.35 30.87
N ASP A 525 5.68 -25.07 31.10
CA ASP A 525 7.05 -24.56 31.12
C ASP A 525 7.81 -25.01 32.38
N ASP A 526 9.02 -25.55 32.23
CA ASP A 526 9.96 -25.65 33.34
C ASP A 526 10.63 -24.29 33.58
N LEU A 527 11.01 -24.00 34.83
CA LEU A 527 11.68 -22.74 35.16
C LEU A 527 13.18 -22.77 34.77
N SER A 528 13.58 -23.60 33.81
CA SER A 528 14.99 -23.82 33.44
C SER A 528 15.65 -22.57 32.85
N ALA A 529 14.90 -21.76 32.10
CA ALA A 529 15.35 -20.49 31.53
C ALA A 529 15.26 -19.30 32.52
N TRP A 530 14.88 -19.55 33.78
CA TRP A 530 14.67 -18.54 34.80
C TRP A 530 15.69 -18.67 35.93
N GLU A 531 16.34 -17.56 36.28
CA GLU A 531 17.26 -17.48 37.39
C GLU A 531 16.57 -16.89 38.62
N GLN A 532 16.68 -17.59 39.74
CA GLN A 532 16.29 -17.03 41.03
C GLN A 532 17.43 -16.19 41.60
N VAL A 533 17.14 -14.92 41.88
CA VAL A 533 18.08 -13.98 42.52
C VAL A 533 17.53 -13.59 43.89
N ASN A 534 18.31 -13.80 44.95
CA ASN A 534 17.90 -13.44 46.30
C ASN A 534 18.63 -12.16 46.75
N GLN A 535 17.92 -11.03 46.78
CA GLN A 535 18.47 -9.74 47.24
C GLN A 535 17.89 -9.39 48.61
N GLY A 536 18.76 -9.04 49.58
CA GLY A 536 18.37 -8.65 50.93
C GLY A 536 17.67 -9.75 51.71
N VAL A 537 18.44 -10.74 52.17
CA VAL A 537 17.92 -11.95 52.82
C VAL A 537 18.36 -12.00 54.29
N PRO A 538 17.51 -11.62 55.27
CA PRO A 538 17.84 -11.84 56.67
C PRO A 538 17.46 -13.24 57.17
N LEU A 539 16.52 -13.94 56.52
CA LEU A 539 15.86 -15.15 57.08
C LEU A 539 15.97 -16.41 56.21
N GLN A 540 15.44 -16.41 54.98
CA GLN A 540 15.50 -17.56 54.06
C GLN A 540 15.44 -17.12 52.58
N PRO A 541 16.08 -17.84 51.64
CA PRO A 541 15.94 -17.59 50.20
C PRO A 541 14.47 -17.62 49.75
N GLY A 542 14.14 -16.93 48.66
CA GLY A 542 12.85 -17.12 48.00
C GLY A 542 12.65 -18.58 47.58
N GLN A 543 11.40 -19.00 47.39
CA GLN A 543 11.10 -20.26 46.73
C GLN A 543 10.06 -19.98 45.66
N TRP A 544 10.39 -20.32 44.42
CA TRP A 544 9.54 -20.16 43.24
C TRP A 544 9.09 -21.53 42.75
N VAL A 545 7.78 -21.76 42.68
CA VAL A 545 7.19 -23.04 42.32
C VAL A 545 6.25 -22.82 41.14
N ASN A 546 6.42 -23.60 40.07
CA ASN A 546 5.42 -23.66 39.01
C ASN A 546 4.26 -24.59 39.44
N GLN A 547 3.04 -24.06 39.47
CA GLN A 547 1.81 -24.77 39.85
C GLN A 547 1.01 -25.31 38.64
N GLY A 548 1.58 -25.26 37.43
CA GLY A 548 0.93 -25.76 36.19
C GLY A 548 -0.10 -24.81 35.58
N ALA A 549 -0.23 -23.60 36.12
CA ALA A 549 -1.08 -22.52 35.59
C ALA A 549 -0.55 -21.12 35.93
N TYR A 550 0.37 -21.03 36.89
CA TYR A 550 1.06 -19.81 37.31
C TYR A 550 2.33 -20.19 38.06
N VAL A 551 3.29 -19.28 38.07
CA VAL A 551 4.45 -19.37 38.96
C VAL A 551 4.14 -18.63 40.24
N GLN A 552 4.46 -19.26 41.37
CA GLN A 552 4.18 -18.77 42.71
C GLN A 552 5.46 -18.59 43.51
N GLN A 553 5.62 -17.43 44.13
CA GLN A 553 6.58 -17.24 45.22
C GLN A 553 5.92 -17.66 46.54
N THR A 554 6.52 -18.59 47.28
CA THR A 554 5.92 -19.19 48.49
C THR A 554 6.59 -18.78 49.81
N SER A 555 7.71 -18.05 49.76
CA SER A 555 8.51 -17.69 50.93
C SER A 555 8.28 -16.26 51.37
N ASN A 556 7.82 -16.06 52.61
CA ASN A 556 7.69 -14.73 53.19
C ASN A 556 9.07 -14.13 53.52
N THR A 557 9.72 -13.49 52.55
CA THR A 557 11.09 -12.98 52.68
C THR A 557 11.29 -11.67 51.91
N GLY A 558 12.13 -10.78 52.42
CA GLY A 558 12.42 -9.47 51.83
C GLY A 558 13.24 -8.58 52.77
N HIS A 559 13.57 -7.39 52.31
CA HIS A 559 14.17 -6.31 53.13
C HIS A 559 13.40 -5.02 52.92
N ASN A 560 13.47 -4.10 53.88
CA ASN A 560 12.85 -2.78 53.74
C ASN A 560 13.79 -1.73 53.11
N ASP A 561 14.98 -2.15 52.69
CA ASP A 561 15.96 -1.25 52.08
C ASP A 561 15.70 -1.18 50.58
N LEU A 562 15.64 0.05 50.06
CA LEU A 562 15.36 0.32 48.65
C LEU A 562 16.17 -0.51 47.64
N PRO A 563 17.48 -0.74 47.84
CA PRO A 563 18.26 -1.59 46.93
C PRO A 563 18.10 -3.09 47.14
N GLN A 564 17.55 -3.56 48.27
CA GLN A 564 17.61 -4.96 48.69
C GLN A 564 16.22 -5.59 48.98
N TYR A 565 15.17 -5.18 48.26
CA TYR A 565 13.80 -5.46 48.67
C TYR A 565 13.36 -6.93 48.72
N GLY A 566 13.99 -7.89 48.05
CA GLY A 566 13.57 -9.29 48.15
C GLY A 566 13.91 -10.16 46.96
N PRO A 567 13.30 -11.36 46.88
CA PRO A 567 13.60 -12.34 45.85
C PRO A 567 13.05 -11.92 44.48
N LEU A 568 13.84 -12.19 43.45
CA LEU A 568 13.52 -11.98 42.05
C LEU A 568 13.52 -13.32 41.32
N LEU A 569 12.74 -13.41 40.24
CA LEU A 569 12.82 -14.48 39.26
C LEU A 569 13.02 -13.86 37.88
N VAL A 570 14.20 -14.01 37.31
CA VAL A 570 14.62 -13.28 36.10
C VAL A 570 14.72 -14.24 34.93
N TYR A 571 14.08 -13.91 33.81
CA TYR A 571 14.19 -14.68 32.58
C TYR A 571 15.56 -14.43 31.92
N ARG A 572 16.36 -15.49 31.74
CA ARG A 572 17.72 -15.43 31.21
C ARG A 572 17.88 -15.89 29.76
N GLY A 573 16.79 -16.27 29.09
CA GLY A 573 16.85 -16.71 27.70
C GLY A 573 17.24 -15.60 26.71
N GLN A 574 16.83 -14.35 26.96
CA GLN A 574 17.14 -13.21 26.08
C GLN A 574 17.27 -11.89 26.86
N ARG A 575 18.01 -10.93 26.28
CA ARG A 575 18.10 -9.53 26.73
C ARG A 575 17.29 -8.64 25.79
N PHE A 576 16.59 -7.67 26.34
CA PHE A 576 15.69 -6.77 25.61
C PHE A 576 16.23 -5.34 25.63
N ALA A 577 16.33 -4.74 24.43
CA ALA A 577 16.85 -3.38 24.21
C ALA A 577 15.75 -2.37 23.80
N GLU A 578 14.69 -2.81 23.12
CA GLU A 578 13.47 -2.05 22.83
C GLU A 578 12.34 -3.05 22.98
N ALA A 579 11.62 -3.03 24.10
CA ALA A 579 10.60 -4.04 24.35
C ALA A 579 9.48 -3.53 25.25
N ASP A 580 8.27 -3.88 24.83
CA ASP A 580 7.05 -3.76 25.59
C ASP A 580 6.73 -5.12 26.19
N PHE A 581 6.37 -5.19 27.47
CA PHE A 581 5.98 -6.45 28.05
C PHE A 581 4.76 -6.33 28.94
N THR A 582 3.94 -7.37 28.93
CA THR A 582 2.71 -7.48 29.70
C THR A 582 2.77 -8.69 30.63
N VAL A 583 2.47 -8.45 31.90
CA VAL A 583 2.44 -9.48 32.95
C VAL A 583 1.06 -9.51 33.60
N SER A 584 0.50 -10.71 33.74
CA SER A 584 -0.68 -10.95 34.57
C SER A 584 -0.26 -11.46 35.95
N LEU A 585 -0.61 -10.73 37.01
CA LEU A 585 -0.19 -11.04 38.38
C LEU A 585 -1.33 -10.89 39.39
N ALA A 586 -1.30 -11.67 40.48
CA ALA A 586 -2.19 -11.54 41.62
C ALA A 586 -1.49 -11.97 42.92
N SER A 587 -2.03 -11.56 44.07
CA SER A 587 -1.57 -12.07 45.37
C SER A 587 -2.69 -12.09 46.40
N LEU A 588 -2.75 -13.11 47.26
CA LEU A 588 -3.61 -13.12 48.46
C LEU A 588 -2.94 -12.52 49.71
N ASP A 589 -1.67 -12.15 49.62
CA ASP A 589 -0.94 -11.39 50.66
C ASP A 589 -1.18 -9.88 50.49
N ASP A 590 -0.81 -9.04 51.46
CA ASP A 590 -0.81 -7.56 51.31
C ASP A 590 0.55 -6.95 50.95
N ASP A 591 1.60 -7.75 51.03
CA ASP A 591 2.97 -7.33 50.79
C ASP A 591 3.30 -7.20 49.28
N GLY A 592 4.53 -6.83 48.92
CA GLY A 592 4.85 -6.31 47.59
C GLY A 592 4.91 -7.35 46.47
N ILE A 593 4.31 -7.03 45.32
CA ILE A 593 4.39 -7.79 44.06
C ILE A 593 4.72 -6.85 42.90
N GLY A 594 5.48 -7.31 41.90
CA GLY A 594 5.85 -6.47 40.78
C GLY A 594 6.76 -7.11 39.75
N VAL A 595 7.37 -6.27 38.92
CA VAL A 595 8.23 -6.67 37.80
C VAL A 595 9.56 -5.92 37.83
N VAL A 596 10.60 -6.57 37.31
CA VAL A 596 11.91 -5.97 37.02
C VAL A 596 12.18 -6.01 35.53
N PHE A 597 12.84 -4.97 35.01
CA PHE A 597 13.15 -4.84 33.59
C PHE A 597 14.45 -4.06 33.39
N ARG A 598 15.06 -4.23 32.21
CA ARG A 598 16.45 -3.81 31.95
C ARG A 598 17.43 -4.39 32.99
N TYR A 599 17.16 -5.60 33.48
CA TYR A 599 17.97 -6.24 34.50
C TYR A 599 19.31 -6.69 33.91
N GLN A 600 20.41 -6.12 34.39
CA GLN A 600 21.76 -6.50 33.98
C GLN A 600 22.36 -7.44 35.02
N ASP A 601 22.31 -7.01 36.27
CA ASP A 601 22.86 -7.69 37.44
C ASP A 601 22.11 -7.23 38.72
N PRO A 602 22.43 -7.78 39.90
CA PRO A 602 21.75 -7.40 41.14
C PRO A 602 21.86 -5.92 41.55
N GLN A 603 22.74 -5.14 40.92
CA GLN A 603 23.02 -3.75 41.23
C GLN A 603 22.44 -2.78 40.19
N ASN A 604 21.97 -3.28 39.05
CA ASN A 604 21.61 -2.49 37.86
C ASN A 604 20.31 -2.98 37.19
N TYR A 605 19.17 -2.34 37.50
CA TYR A 605 17.85 -2.64 36.91
C TYR A 605 16.77 -1.60 37.24
N TYR A 606 15.63 -1.63 36.54
CA TYR A 606 14.40 -0.94 36.97
C TYR A 606 13.42 -1.91 37.65
N ARG A 607 12.66 -1.40 38.62
CA ARG A 607 11.63 -2.16 39.33
C ARG A 607 10.35 -1.37 39.51
N PHE A 608 9.24 -1.96 39.07
CA PHE A 608 7.90 -1.50 39.37
C PHE A 608 7.24 -2.40 40.41
N ARG A 609 6.61 -1.81 41.43
CA ARG A 609 5.99 -2.54 42.55
C ARG A 609 4.62 -2.01 42.90
N LEU A 610 3.73 -2.95 43.23
CA LEU A 610 2.42 -2.75 43.86
C LEU A 610 2.48 -3.29 45.30
N THR A 611 1.93 -2.58 46.27
CA THR A 611 1.74 -3.09 47.64
C THR A 611 0.43 -2.57 48.22
N GLN A 612 -0.28 -3.43 48.97
CA GLN A 612 -1.43 -3.01 49.76
C GLN A 612 -0.97 -2.49 51.13
N GLN A 613 0.01 -3.17 51.77
CA GLN A 613 0.53 -2.87 53.10
C GLN A 613 1.08 -1.44 53.23
N GLN A 614 1.89 -0.97 52.27
CA GLN A 614 2.43 0.39 52.29
C GLN A 614 1.58 1.40 51.53
N GLU A 615 0.48 0.93 50.91
CA GLU A 615 -0.46 1.77 50.16
C GLU A 615 0.19 2.65 49.09
N ARG A 616 1.26 2.14 48.48
CA ARG A 616 2.10 2.88 47.55
C ARG A 616 2.53 2.01 46.38
N TRP A 617 2.40 2.54 45.18
CA TRP A 617 3.00 1.94 43.98
C TRP A 617 4.22 2.78 43.60
N SER A 618 5.30 2.13 43.20
CA SER A 618 6.59 2.79 42.98
C SER A 618 7.36 2.20 41.81
N LEU A 619 7.98 3.07 41.03
CA LEU A 619 8.99 2.77 40.03
C LEU A 619 10.35 3.28 40.52
N VAL A 620 11.30 2.37 40.61
CA VAL A 620 12.65 2.62 41.17
C VAL A 620 13.70 2.19 40.14
N ARG A 621 14.77 2.97 40.01
CA ARG A 621 16.01 2.58 39.33
C ARG A 621 17.05 2.15 40.35
N LEU A 622 17.70 1.02 40.12
CA LEU A 622 18.95 0.66 40.79
C LEU A 622 20.11 0.87 39.82
N ARG A 623 21.11 1.62 40.27
CA ARG A 623 22.36 1.89 39.55
C ARG A 623 23.52 1.75 40.52
N ASP A 624 24.47 0.88 40.18
CA ASP A 624 25.66 0.62 41.01
C ASP A 624 25.30 0.32 42.48
N GLY A 625 24.16 -0.36 42.70
CA GLY A 625 23.65 -0.71 44.03
C GLY A 625 22.90 0.41 44.76
N HIS A 626 22.83 1.61 44.18
CA HIS A 626 22.05 2.74 44.71
C HIS A 626 20.65 2.77 44.10
N ALA A 627 19.63 2.77 44.94
CA ALA A 627 18.23 2.84 44.52
C ALA A 627 17.70 4.28 44.54
N GLU A 628 17.19 4.73 43.40
CA GLU A 628 16.54 6.03 43.23
C GLU A 628 15.08 5.83 42.79
N GLU A 629 14.15 6.44 43.53
CA GLU A 629 12.74 6.42 43.14
C GLU A 629 12.51 7.42 42.00
N LEU A 630 12.03 6.92 40.86
CA LEU A 630 11.74 7.75 39.70
C LEU A 630 10.30 8.26 39.70
N PHE A 631 9.38 7.46 40.24
CA PHE A 631 7.97 7.82 40.34
C PHE A 631 7.27 7.00 41.41
N SER A 632 6.36 7.63 42.17
CA SER A 632 5.44 6.90 43.04
C SER A 632 4.12 7.63 43.21
N ARG A 633 3.08 6.87 43.54
CA ARG A 633 1.73 7.37 43.87
C ARG A 633 1.08 6.50 44.94
N PRO A 634 0.16 7.04 45.75
CA PRO A 634 -0.71 6.23 46.59
C PRO A 634 -1.48 5.21 45.75
N GLY A 635 -1.53 3.95 46.21
CA GLY A 635 -2.18 2.87 45.50
C GLY A 635 -2.25 1.61 46.33
N ARG A 636 -3.36 0.89 46.27
CA ARG A 636 -3.55 -0.40 46.96
C ARG A 636 -4.05 -1.41 45.94
N TYR A 637 -3.36 -2.54 45.81
CA TYR A 637 -3.93 -3.65 45.04
C TYR A 637 -4.95 -4.39 45.90
N GLN A 638 -5.94 -5.03 45.28
CA GLN A 638 -6.94 -5.86 45.94
C GLN A 638 -6.46 -7.31 45.97
N ARG A 639 -6.45 -7.92 47.16
CA ARG A 639 -6.03 -9.32 47.32
C ARG A 639 -6.89 -10.26 46.46
N GLY A 640 -6.24 -11.18 45.76
CA GLY A 640 -6.88 -12.15 44.88
C GLY A 640 -7.40 -11.60 43.55
N ARG A 641 -7.37 -10.29 43.33
CA ARG A 641 -7.72 -9.69 42.03
C ARG A 641 -6.53 -9.80 41.08
N PRO A 642 -6.70 -10.36 39.87
CA PRO A 642 -5.68 -10.30 38.85
C PRO A 642 -5.52 -8.88 38.32
N TYR A 643 -4.27 -8.46 38.13
CA TYR A 643 -3.86 -7.20 37.53
C TYR A 643 -3.06 -7.47 36.27
N GLN A 644 -3.35 -6.72 35.21
CA GLN A 644 -2.53 -6.72 34.01
C GLN A 644 -1.59 -5.52 34.06
N VAL A 645 -0.28 -5.76 34.12
CA VAL A 645 0.75 -4.72 34.13
C VAL A 645 1.46 -4.72 32.78
N THR A 646 1.37 -3.62 32.05
CA THR A 646 2.10 -3.40 30.80
C THR A 646 3.18 -2.36 31.03
N VAL A 647 4.42 -2.68 30.68
CA VAL A 647 5.56 -1.77 30.73
C VAL A 647 6.05 -1.55 29.32
N ARG A 648 6.10 -0.29 28.89
CA ARG A 648 6.75 0.14 27.65
C ARG A 648 8.02 0.87 28.00
N CYS A 649 9.15 0.41 27.48
CA CYS A 649 10.46 0.92 27.86
C CYS A 649 11.37 1.02 26.64
N HIS A 650 11.62 2.25 26.19
CA HIS A 650 12.35 2.54 24.96
C HIS A 650 13.44 3.58 25.14
N ASN A 651 14.52 3.47 24.36
CA ASN A 651 15.58 4.47 24.38
C ASN A 651 15.16 5.70 23.53
N GLN A 652 15.48 6.91 24.00
CA GLN A 652 15.23 8.17 23.31
C GLN A 652 16.52 9.00 23.21
N ARG A 653 16.65 9.81 22.15
CA ARG A 653 17.79 10.72 21.95
C ARG A 653 17.33 12.17 22.11
N ALA A 654 17.92 12.90 23.05
CA ALA A 654 17.66 14.33 23.20
C ALA A 654 18.49 15.18 22.22
N SER A 655 17.85 16.12 21.54
CA SER A 655 18.52 17.13 20.73
C SER A 655 19.21 18.16 21.63
N GLY A 656 20.54 18.26 21.57
CA GLY A 656 21.32 19.23 22.33
C GLY A 656 22.82 19.20 21.99
N PRO A 657 23.62 20.15 22.49
CA PRO A 657 25.05 20.30 22.16
C PRO A 657 25.91 19.07 22.53
N ILE A 658 25.41 18.23 23.44
CA ILE A 658 25.96 16.93 23.80
C ILE A 658 24.79 15.94 23.76
N PRO A 659 24.77 14.96 22.83
CA PRO A 659 23.69 14.00 22.76
C PRO A 659 23.68 13.13 24.02
N GLN A 660 22.55 13.13 24.74
CA GLN A 660 22.30 12.26 25.90
C GLN A 660 21.31 11.17 25.50
N GLN A 661 21.64 9.91 25.83
CA GLN A 661 20.70 8.79 25.75
C GLN A 661 19.76 8.85 26.96
N LEU A 662 18.47 8.87 26.69
CA LEU A 662 17.41 8.90 27.66
C LEU A 662 16.66 7.56 27.61
N VAL A 663 16.08 7.13 28.72
CA VAL A 663 15.19 5.96 28.75
C VAL A 663 13.77 6.41 29.07
N ALA A 664 12.86 6.29 28.11
CA ALA A 664 11.45 6.56 28.32
C ALA A 664 10.75 5.31 28.86
N ILE A 665 9.96 5.48 29.92
CA ILE A 665 9.27 4.39 30.60
C ILE A 665 7.81 4.78 30.78
N GLU A 666 6.90 4.00 30.22
CA GLU A 666 5.47 4.06 30.45
C GLU A 666 4.99 2.78 31.14
N ILE A 667 4.13 2.91 32.14
CA ILE A 667 3.53 1.77 32.83
C ILE A 667 2.01 1.92 32.83
N LEU A 668 1.32 0.89 32.36
CA LEU A 668 -0.13 0.76 32.38
C LEU A 668 -0.55 -0.36 33.34
N VAL A 669 -1.61 -0.13 34.11
CA VAL A 669 -2.24 -1.13 34.98
C VAL A 669 -3.70 -1.26 34.57
N ASP A 670 -4.12 -2.47 34.19
CA ASP A 670 -5.45 -2.77 33.62
C ASP A 670 -5.80 -1.86 32.43
N GLY A 671 -4.83 -1.65 31.53
CA GLY A 671 -4.96 -0.79 30.35
C GLY A 671 -4.98 0.72 30.64
N ARG A 672 -4.92 1.14 31.92
CA ARG A 672 -4.87 2.56 32.32
C ARG A 672 -3.45 2.99 32.62
N ARG A 673 -2.98 4.04 31.95
CA ARG A 673 -1.64 4.63 32.19
C ARG A 673 -1.49 5.08 33.65
N TRP A 674 -0.52 4.50 34.35
CA TRP A 674 -0.14 4.84 35.71
C TRP A 674 0.95 5.92 35.75
N CYS A 675 2.01 5.77 34.95
CA CYS A 675 3.06 6.77 34.80
C CYS A 675 3.65 6.79 33.39
N GLN A 676 4.25 7.93 33.03
CA GLN A 676 5.14 8.09 31.89
C GLN A 676 6.29 9.01 32.34
N ILE A 677 7.51 8.51 32.28
CA ILE A 677 8.71 9.24 32.71
C ILE A 677 9.81 9.12 31.66
N VAL A 678 10.76 10.05 31.70
CA VAL A 678 11.98 9.99 30.92
C VAL A 678 13.16 10.08 31.88
N ASP A 679 13.95 9.01 31.94
CA ASP A 679 15.14 8.95 32.77
C ASP A 679 16.37 9.37 31.96
N SER A 680 16.80 10.61 32.17
CA SER A 680 17.96 11.20 31.49
C SER A 680 19.31 10.78 32.06
N ARG A 681 19.34 10.04 33.17
CA ARG A 681 20.57 9.70 33.90
C ARG A 681 20.92 8.22 33.83
N SER A 682 20.21 7.44 33.01
CA SER A 682 20.33 5.98 33.00
C SER A 682 21.31 5.46 31.96
N HIS A 683 22.08 4.45 32.36
CA HIS A 683 22.93 3.61 31.49
C HIS A 683 22.27 2.26 31.15
N LEU A 684 21.02 2.04 31.60
CA LEU A 684 20.29 0.77 31.46
C LEU A 684 19.61 0.64 30.08
N LEU A 685 20.42 0.65 29.02
CA LEU A 685 19.98 0.64 27.61
C LEU A 685 19.54 -0.75 27.10
N SER A 686 19.74 -1.81 27.87
CA SER A 686 19.26 -3.17 27.60
C SER A 686 19.39 -4.07 28.83
N GLY A 687 18.53 -5.10 28.94
CA GLY A 687 18.63 -6.09 30.01
C GLY A 687 17.49 -7.12 30.01
N HIS A 688 17.48 -7.98 31.02
CA HIS A 688 16.48 -9.02 31.21
C HIS A 688 15.19 -8.49 31.85
N ILE A 689 14.13 -9.31 31.79
CA ILE A 689 12.84 -9.05 32.42
C ILE A 689 12.60 -10.14 33.47
N GLY A 690 11.90 -9.79 34.54
CA GLY A 690 11.60 -10.74 35.60
C GLY A 690 10.52 -10.26 36.55
N PHE A 691 10.27 -11.09 37.55
CA PHE A 691 9.30 -10.87 38.61
C PHE A 691 9.99 -10.46 39.90
N SER A 692 9.32 -9.64 40.69
CA SER A 692 9.80 -9.21 42.01
C SER A 692 8.77 -9.42 43.09
N CYS A 693 9.23 -9.83 44.26
CA CYS A 693 8.44 -10.00 45.47
C CYS A 693 9.14 -9.28 46.65
N TRP A 694 8.35 -8.74 47.58
CA TRP A 694 8.79 -8.19 48.86
C TRP A 694 7.85 -8.69 49.96
N TRP A 695 8.32 -9.54 50.88
CA TRP A 695 7.51 -10.16 51.97
C TRP A 695 6.20 -10.83 51.52
N ASN A 696 6.04 -11.17 50.25
CA ASN A 696 4.77 -11.68 49.72
C ASN A 696 4.84 -13.19 49.48
N LYS A 697 4.22 -13.98 50.36
CA LYS A 697 4.27 -15.46 50.32
C LYS A 697 3.26 -16.10 49.36
N ASP A 698 2.52 -15.28 48.60
CA ASP A 698 1.53 -15.74 47.63
C ASP A 698 1.54 -14.88 46.37
N ALA A 699 2.73 -14.46 45.90
CA ALA A 699 2.84 -13.71 44.66
C ALA A 699 2.70 -14.67 43.46
N ARG A 700 1.64 -14.52 42.67
CA ARG A 700 1.29 -15.38 41.54
C ARG A 700 1.43 -14.63 40.22
N PHE A 701 2.10 -15.26 39.26
CA PHE A 701 2.32 -14.73 37.91
C PHE A 701 1.77 -15.73 36.90
N TYR A 702 0.75 -15.32 36.14
CA TYR A 702 -0.02 -16.19 35.24
C TYR A 702 0.50 -16.18 33.81
N SER A 703 0.99 -15.03 33.35
CA SER A 703 1.57 -14.93 32.02
C SER A 703 2.58 -13.78 31.93
N LEU A 704 3.57 -13.94 31.06
CA LEU A 704 4.46 -12.90 30.57
C LEU A 704 4.43 -12.95 29.04
N ARG A 705 4.15 -11.81 28.41
CA ARG A 705 4.27 -11.62 26.96
C ARG A 705 5.19 -10.45 26.68
N VAL A 706 6.19 -10.64 25.83
CA VAL A 706 7.16 -9.63 25.44
C VAL A 706 7.03 -9.38 23.95
N TYR A 707 6.90 -8.13 23.60
CA TYR A 707 6.69 -7.60 22.26
C TYR A 707 7.82 -6.65 21.93
N GLY A 708 8.35 -6.70 20.72
CA GLY A 708 9.35 -5.74 20.26
C GLY A 708 10.01 -6.16 18.96
N GLU A 709 11.01 -5.40 18.55
CA GLU A 709 11.87 -5.73 17.41
C GLU A 709 12.85 -6.85 17.79
N PRO A 710 13.11 -7.86 16.93
CA PRO A 710 14.05 -8.92 17.24
C PRO A 710 15.45 -8.33 17.42
N ALA A 711 15.91 -8.25 18.67
CA ALA A 711 17.27 -7.84 18.98
C ALA A 711 18.25 -8.94 18.50
N GLY A 712 19.00 -8.67 17.44
CA GLY A 712 20.12 -9.51 17.03
C GLY A 712 21.14 -9.64 18.16
N GLN A 713 21.24 -10.81 18.79
CA GLN A 713 22.27 -11.10 19.78
C GLN A 713 23.62 -11.30 19.08
N LEU A 714 24.54 -10.37 19.27
CA LEU A 714 25.96 -10.55 18.96
C LEU A 714 26.65 -11.25 20.13
N ALA A 715 26.89 -12.56 19.99
CA ALA A 715 27.87 -13.27 20.82
C ALA A 715 29.23 -13.28 20.11
N ILE A 716 30.31 -12.97 20.83
CA ILE A 716 31.68 -13.04 20.29
C ILE A 716 31.97 -14.49 19.88
N GLY A 717 32.19 -14.71 18.59
CA GLY A 717 32.57 -16.01 18.03
C GLY A 717 31.47 -16.78 17.27
N GLN A 718 30.28 -16.22 17.04
CA GLN A 718 29.30 -16.80 16.13
C GLN A 718 29.18 -15.99 14.82
N PRO A 719 29.02 -16.66 13.66
CA PRO A 719 28.79 -15.99 12.38
C PRO A 719 27.46 -15.26 12.44
N THR A 720 27.50 -13.95 12.19
CA THR A 720 26.35 -13.06 12.28
C THR A 720 25.52 -13.17 11.00
N ALA A 721 24.19 -13.20 11.13
CA ALA A 721 23.30 -12.95 10.01
C ALA A 721 23.39 -11.48 9.58
N ALA A 722 23.33 -11.20 8.28
CA ALA A 722 23.47 -9.87 7.67
C ALA A 722 22.57 -8.78 8.30
N THR A 723 21.44 -9.16 8.89
CA THR A 723 20.52 -8.25 9.58
C THR A 723 21.08 -7.64 10.88
N ALA A 724 22.03 -8.29 11.55
CA ALA A 724 22.65 -7.77 12.77
C ALA A 724 23.70 -6.67 12.50
N VAL A 725 24.29 -6.65 11.30
CA VAL A 725 25.28 -5.65 10.86
C VAL A 725 24.59 -4.38 10.37
N ALA A 726 23.38 -4.48 9.81
CA ALA A 726 22.56 -3.35 9.38
C ALA A 726 22.23 -2.34 10.52
N ASN A 727 22.26 -2.79 11.78
CA ASN A 727 21.94 -1.98 12.95
C ASN A 727 23.15 -1.30 13.61
N TRP A 728 24.37 -1.48 13.07
CA TRP A 728 25.56 -0.76 13.54
C TRP A 728 25.74 0.53 12.72
N GLN A 729 25.11 1.62 13.16
CA GLN A 729 25.27 2.94 12.54
C GLN A 729 26.43 3.70 13.21
N PRO A 730 27.60 3.91 12.54
CA PRO A 730 28.53 4.93 12.98
C PRO A 730 27.85 6.30 12.94
N ASN A 731 28.14 7.15 13.93
CA ASN A 731 27.49 8.43 14.18
C ASN A 731 27.91 9.45 13.09
N LEU A 732 27.26 9.41 11.93
CA LEU A 732 27.45 10.32 10.79
C LEU A 732 26.44 11.46 10.91
N GLY A 733 26.89 12.65 11.31
CA GLY A 733 26.04 13.76 11.79
C GLY A 733 24.91 14.31 10.88
N ASP A 734 24.05 15.10 11.54
CA ASP A 734 23.15 16.21 11.15
C ASP A 734 22.25 16.20 9.89
N LYS A 735 22.16 15.14 9.07
CA LYS A 735 21.09 15.02 8.07
C LYS A 735 20.07 13.94 8.46
N PRO A 736 18.74 14.21 8.34
CA PRO A 736 17.72 13.23 8.68
C PRO A 736 17.87 12.00 7.77
N LEU A 737 18.14 10.86 8.39
CA LEU A 737 18.22 9.57 7.73
C LEU A 737 16.79 9.06 7.49
N PHE A 738 16.46 8.70 6.26
CA PHE A 738 15.15 8.13 5.94
C PHE A 738 15.02 6.71 6.53
N GLN A 739 13.96 6.48 7.29
CA GLN A 739 13.55 5.17 7.82
C GLN A 739 12.08 4.95 7.46
N PRO A 740 11.73 3.93 6.64
CA PRO A 740 10.37 3.73 6.13
C PRO A 740 9.30 3.58 7.23
N ASP A 741 9.69 3.06 8.40
CA ASP A 741 8.79 2.77 9.51
C ASP A 741 8.82 3.80 10.64
N ASP A 742 9.57 4.89 10.48
CA ASP A 742 9.49 6.01 11.43
C ASP A 742 8.07 6.61 11.38
N PRO A 743 7.37 6.75 12.52
CA PRO A 743 6.07 7.43 12.58
C PRO A 743 6.07 8.84 11.98
N ALA A 744 7.22 9.54 11.99
CA ALA A 744 7.39 10.84 11.35
C ALA A 744 7.29 10.78 9.81
N ASN A 745 7.48 9.60 9.22
CA ASN A 745 7.45 9.35 7.77
C ASN A 745 6.13 8.77 7.26
N ASN A 746 5.07 8.74 8.09
CA ASN A 746 3.74 8.30 7.68
C ASN A 746 3.25 9.09 6.45
N LEU A 747 2.90 8.37 5.39
CA LEU A 747 2.56 8.95 4.08
C LEU A 747 1.25 9.76 4.11
N LEU A 748 0.30 9.38 4.97
CA LEU A 748 -0.99 10.04 5.13
C LEU A 748 -0.93 11.19 6.15
N ALA A 749 0.15 11.30 6.93
CA ALA A 749 0.31 12.35 7.93
C ALA A 749 0.33 13.74 7.29
N GLY A 750 -0.37 14.69 7.93
CA GLY A 750 -0.49 16.06 7.47
C GLY A 750 -1.49 16.30 6.33
N ALA A 751 -2.13 15.25 5.79
CA ALA A 751 -3.23 15.39 4.84
C ALA A 751 -4.56 15.64 5.58
N PRO A 752 -5.13 16.86 5.58
CA PRO A 752 -6.28 17.19 6.44
C PRO A 752 -7.52 16.35 6.15
N LEU A 753 -7.64 15.91 4.89
CA LEU A 753 -8.72 15.06 4.40
C LEU A 753 -8.80 13.70 5.12
N MET A 754 -7.69 13.17 5.62
CA MET A 754 -7.65 11.83 6.21
C MET A 754 -8.50 11.73 7.47
N SER A 755 -8.64 12.83 8.22
CA SER A 755 -9.52 12.91 9.40
C SER A 755 -11.02 12.86 9.09
N GLU A 756 -11.41 12.88 7.81
CA GLU A 756 -12.81 12.90 7.37
C GLU A 756 -13.38 11.50 7.02
N PHE A 757 -12.51 10.49 7.08
CA PHE A 757 -12.80 9.08 6.80
C PHE A 757 -12.49 8.25 8.05
N ASP A 758 -13.02 7.04 8.12
CA ASP A 758 -12.80 6.09 9.22
C ASP A 758 -12.25 4.74 8.74
N ASP A 759 -11.93 3.83 9.67
CA ASP A 759 -11.38 2.50 9.32
C ASP A 759 -12.33 1.69 8.41
N ALA A 760 -13.65 1.88 8.56
CA ALA A 760 -14.63 1.18 7.75
C ALA A 760 -14.65 1.70 6.31
N ASP A 761 -14.43 3.00 6.10
CA ASP A 761 -14.28 3.60 4.78
C ASP A 761 -13.05 3.05 4.05
N PHE A 762 -11.90 2.95 4.74
CA PHE A 762 -10.67 2.39 4.17
C PHE A 762 -10.81 0.89 3.87
N ALA A 763 -11.43 0.12 4.77
CA ALA A 763 -11.73 -1.29 4.53
C ALA A 763 -12.73 -1.47 3.36
N ALA A 764 -13.74 -0.61 3.25
CA ALA A 764 -14.65 -0.62 2.12
C ALA A 764 -13.90 -0.34 0.82
N LEU A 765 -13.09 0.72 0.76
CA LEU A 765 -12.29 1.07 -0.42
C LEU A 765 -11.31 -0.03 -0.82
N ALA A 766 -10.64 -0.68 0.14
CA ALA A 766 -9.75 -1.81 -0.13
C ALA A 766 -10.49 -2.98 -0.78
N ASN A 767 -11.70 -3.30 -0.32
CA ASN A 767 -12.55 -4.33 -0.94
C ASN A 767 -13.08 -3.94 -2.34
N LEU A 768 -13.02 -2.66 -2.70
CA LEU A 768 -13.43 -2.16 -4.01
C LEU A 768 -12.29 -2.07 -5.02
N ALA A 769 -11.05 -2.18 -4.58
CA ALA A 769 -9.92 -2.41 -5.46
C ALA A 769 -10.02 -3.86 -5.96
N GLU A 770 -10.24 -4.07 -7.26
CA GLU A 770 -10.45 -5.39 -7.85
C GLU A 770 -9.16 -6.26 -7.87
N SER A 771 -8.04 -5.75 -7.34
CA SER A 771 -6.74 -6.42 -7.33
C SER A 771 -5.87 -6.00 -6.13
N ASP A 772 -5.01 -6.91 -5.67
CA ASP A 772 -3.85 -6.61 -4.81
C ASP A 772 -2.74 -5.83 -5.55
N SER A 773 -2.98 -5.44 -6.80
CA SER A 773 -2.03 -4.67 -7.59
C SER A 773 -1.89 -3.25 -7.04
N LEU A 774 -0.77 -2.63 -7.41
CA LEU A 774 -0.45 -1.28 -6.96
C LEU A 774 -1.52 -0.30 -7.47
N ALA A 775 -1.95 0.64 -6.63
CA ALA A 775 -2.96 1.62 -6.99
C ALA A 775 -2.54 3.01 -6.50
N ILE A 776 -3.15 4.07 -7.02
CA ILE A 776 -2.95 5.41 -6.46
C ILE A 776 -4.10 5.69 -5.53
N LEU A 777 -3.79 5.80 -4.23
CA LEU A 777 -4.74 6.37 -3.28
C LEU A 777 -4.86 7.88 -3.58
N THR A 778 -6.05 8.28 -3.99
CA THR A 778 -6.40 9.67 -4.29
C THR A 778 -7.37 10.16 -3.24
N GLY A 779 -6.98 11.22 -2.53
CA GLY A 779 -7.87 11.97 -1.64
C GLY A 779 -8.14 13.36 -2.21
N ALA A 780 -9.36 13.67 -2.60
CA ALA A 780 -9.72 15.00 -3.12
C ALA A 780 -10.71 15.70 -2.18
N ALA A 781 -10.42 16.95 -1.81
CA ALA A 781 -11.35 17.87 -1.19
C ALA A 781 -11.67 19.02 -2.13
N VAL A 782 -12.94 19.31 -2.29
CA VAL A 782 -13.45 20.41 -3.10
C VAL A 782 -14.38 21.25 -2.24
N GLN A 783 -14.04 22.52 -2.06
CA GLN A 783 -14.88 23.51 -1.41
C GLN A 783 -15.50 24.42 -2.47
N LEU A 784 -16.83 24.34 -2.61
CA LEU A 784 -17.61 25.12 -3.58
C LEU A 784 -18.08 26.46 -2.99
N LEU A 785 -18.52 26.46 -1.73
CA LEU A 785 -19.03 27.63 -0.99
C LEU A 785 -18.67 27.51 0.51
N PRO A 786 -18.76 28.58 1.32
CA PRO A 786 -18.66 28.48 2.78
C PRO A 786 -19.72 27.52 3.32
N GLY A 787 -19.29 26.37 3.86
CA GLY A 787 -20.17 25.30 4.37
C GLY A 787 -20.38 24.11 3.42
N GLN A 788 -20.00 24.20 2.14
CA GLN A 788 -20.12 23.10 1.17
C GLN A 788 -18.76 22.56 0.76
N ARG A 789 -18.30 21.55 1.50
CA ARG A 789 -17.04 20.84 1.25
C ARG A 789 -17.31 19.38 0.91
N PHE A 790 -16.83 18.96 -0.24
CA PHE A 790 -16.94 17.60 -0.77
C PHE A 790 -15.59 16.93 -0.64
N ALA A 791 -15.48 15.93 0.22
CA ALA A 791 -14.30 15.10 0.35
C ALA A 791 -14.54 13.75 -0.32
N PHE A 792 -13.58 13.27 -1.09
CA PHE A 792 -13.57 11.97 -1.73
C PHE A 792 -12.25 11.27 -1.44
N LEU A 793 -12.29 9.98 -1.18
CA LEU A 793 -11.13 9.14 -1.00
C LEU A 793 -11.28 7.88 -1.85
N GLY A 794 -10.24 7.43 -2.53
CA GLY A 794 -10.35 6.21 -3.30
C GLY A 794 -9.14 5.86 -4.15
N PHE A 795 -9.27 4.83 -4.97
CA PHE A 795 -8.17 4.27 -5.76
C PHE A 795 -8.35 4.54 -7.25
N LEU A 796 -7.23 4.69 -7.96
CA LEU A 796 -7.10 4.70 -9.42
C LEU A 796 -6.06 3.63 -9.82
N ASP A 797 -6.41 2.71 -10.71
CA ASP A 797 -5.53 1.66 -11.23
C ASP A 797 -4.85 2.03 -12.57
N GLU A 798 -4.03 1.12 -13.11
CA GLU A 798 -3.29 1.35 -14.36
C GLU A 798 -4.20 1.37 -15.61
N GLU A 799 -5.29 0.62 -15.59
CA GLU A 799 -6.29 0.53 -16.67
C GLU A 799 -7.25 1.72 -16.69
N GLY A 800 -7.10 2.63 -15.71
CA GLY A 800 -7.86 3.85 -15.53
C GLY A 800 -9.19 3.65 -14.80
N HIS A 801 -9.44 2.49 -14.18
CA HIS A 801 -10.58 2.30 -13.29
C HIS A 801 -10.37 3.08 -12.01
N PHE A 802 -11.42 3.72 -11.55
CA PHE A 802 -11.41 4.45 -10.29
C PHE A 802 -12.62 4.09 -9.44
N SER A 803 -12.40 4.08 -8.13
CA SER A 803 -13.43 3.94 -7.11
C SER A 803 -13.19 4.97 -6.03
N LEU A 804 -14.11 5.93 -5.88
CA LEU A 804 -14.03 7.07 -4.96
C LEU A 804 -15.24 7.06 -4.02
N LEU A 805 -14.97 7.13 -2.72
CA LEU A 805 -15.95 7.17 -1.64
C LEU A 805 -16.03 8.60 -1.10
N SER A 806 -17.22 9.19 -1.05
CA SER A 806 -17.40 10.55 -0.54
C SER A 806 -17.52 10.58 0.98
N ARG A 807 -17.33 11.76 1.57
CA ARG A 807 -17.82 12.04 2.91
C ARG A 807 -19.35 12.08 2.92
N ALA A 808 -19.95 11.41 3.90
CA ALA A 808 -21.38 11.33 4.11
C ALA A 808 -21.86 12.54 4.92
N ASP A 809 -22.56 13.46 4.25
CA ASP A 809 -23.64 14.33 4.75
C ASP A 809 -23.74 15.51 3.79
N LEU A 810 -24.44 15.30 2.67
CA LEU A 810 -24.77 16.37 1.74
C LEU A 810 -26.08 17.00 2.16
N GLU A 811 -26.04 18.30 2.49
CA GLU A 811 -27.23 19.13 2.52
C GLU A 811 -27.97 19.07 1.17
N PRO A 812 -29.29 19.30 1.12
CA PRO A 812 -30.09 19.23 -0.11
C PRO A 812 -29.43 19.98 -1.27
N LEU A 813 -29.06 19.23 -2.31
CA LEU A 813 -28.25 19.74 -3.41
C LEU A 813 -29.11 20.70 -4.25
N THR A 814 -28.77 21.99 -4.27
CA THR A 814 -29.45 22.98 -5.12
C THR A 814 -28.67 23.13 -6.43
N LEU A 815 -29.15 22.48 -7.49
CA LEU A 815 -28.52 22.56 -8.80
C LEU A 815 -28.87 23.90 -9.45
N THR A 816 -27.86 24.63 -9.92
CA THR A 816 -28.09 25.84 -10.73
C THR A 816 -27.83 25.50 -12.18
N VAL A 817 -28.90 25.29 -12.96
CA VAL A 817 -28.81 25.03 -14.40
C VAL A 817 -29.31 26.27 -15.12
N ALA A 818 -28.45 26.91 -15.92
CA ALA A 818 -28.77 28.14 -16.66
C ALA A 818 -29.33 29.29 -15.77
N GLY A 819 -28.80 29.44 -14.56
CA GLY A 819 -29.21 30.50 -13.61
C GLY A 819 -30.51 30.22 -12.86
N ILE A 820 -31.10 29.04 -13.02
CA ILE A 820 -32.29 28.61 -12.29
C ILE A 820 -31.84 27.64 -11.18
N ALA A 821 -32.08 28.01 -9.93
CA ALA A 821 -31.86 27.16 -8.78
C ALA A 821 -32.99 26.12 -8.68
N VAL A 822 -32.66 24.85 -8.91
CA VAL A 822 -33.55 23.69 -8.75
C VAL A 822 -33.10 22.93 -7.51
N PRO A 823 -33.81 23.05 -6.38
CA PRO A 823 -33.53 22.24 -5.20
C PRO A 823 -33.88 20.78 -5.49
N LEU A 824 -32.93 19.85 -5.30
CA LEU A 824 -33.22 18.42 -5.25
C LEU A 824 -33.72 18.08 -3.83
N PRO A 825 -34.98 17.63 -3.66
CA PRO A 825 -35.56 17.36 -2.35
C PRO A 825 -35.16 15.98 -1.76
N VAL A 826 -34.11 15.36 -2.31
CA VAL A 826 -33.64 14.03 -1.92
C VAL A 826 -32.48 14.20 -0.93
N GLN A 827 -32.57 13.55 0.23
CA GLN A 827 -31.50 13.44 1.20
C GLN A 827 -30.72 12.15 0.96
N PHE A 828 -29.41 12.21 1.13
CA PHE A 828 -28.50 11.08 1.01
C PHE A 828 -28.03 10.66 2.41
N SER A 829 -27.92 9.35 2.67
CA SER A 829 -27.36 8.77 3.92
C SER A 829 -26.16 7.98 3.50
N GLY A 830 -25.14 8.09 4.34
CA GLY A 830 -23.92 7.37 4.14
C GLY A 830 -23.12 7.93 2.97
N ARG A 831 -22.08 7.17 2.64
CA ARG A 831 -21.04 7.57 1.72
C ARG A 831 -21.54 7.42 0.28
N LEU A 832 -21.32 8.42 -0.57
CA LEU A 832 -21.55 8.25 -2.01
C LEU A 832 -20.39 7.46 -2.60
N LEU A 833 -20.70 6.49 -3.44
CA LEU A 833 -19.70 5.71 -4.15
C LEU A 833 -19.70 6.09 -5.63
N LEU A 834 -18.61 6.69 -6.09
CA LEU A 834 -18.35 6.99 -7.48
C LEU A 834 -17.40 5.93 -8.05
N ARG A 835 -17.79 5.26 -9.13
CA ARG A 835 -16.92 4.33 -9.87
C ARG A 835 -16.88 4.68 -11.34
N GLY A 836 -15.83 4.26 -12.04
CA GLY A 836 -15.78 4.44 -13.48
C GLY A 836 -14.48 3.98 -14.09
N ARG A 837 -14.32 4.31 -15.38
CA ARG A 837 -13.09 4.13 -16.12
C ARG A 837 -12.75 5.39 -16.91
N ALA A 838 -11.51 5.84 -16.83
CA ALA A 838 -10.98 6.99 -17.58
C ALA A 838 -10.16 6.49 -18.79
N ALA A 839 -10.83 6.16 -19.89
CA ALA A 839 -10.22 5.56 -21.09
C ALA A 839 -10.48 6.38 -22.38
N GLY A 840 -10.45 7.72 -22.27
CA GLY A 840 -10.70 8.59 -23.43
C GLY A 840 -12.14 8.48 -23.93
N ALA A 841 -12.34 8.00 -25.16
CA ALA A 841 -13.67 7.84 -25.76
C ALA A 841 -14.53 6.77 -25.05
N ASP A 842 -13.88 5.79 -24.41
CA ASP A 842 -14.55 4.70 -23.67
C ASP A 842 -14.74 5.03 -22.19
N SER A 843 -14.63 6.32 -21.81
CA SER A 843 -14.78 6.74 -20.42
C SER A 843 -16.23 6.64 -19.96
N TRP A 844 -16.44 6.07 -18.78
CA TRP A 844 -17.75 6.00 -18.14
C TRP A 844 -17.62 6.24 -16.64
N ALA A 845 -18.69 6.72 -16.03
CA ALA A 845 -18.78 6.86 -14.58
C ALA A 845 -20.18 6.48 -14.07
N GLN A 846 -20.24 5.98 -12.85
CA GLN A 846 -21.44 5.60 -12.14
C GLN A 846 -21.35 6.10 -10.69
N VAL A 847 -22.36 6.84 -10.25
CA VAL A 847 -22.54 7.23 -8.86
C VAL A 847 -23.60 6.33 -8.24
N SER A 848 -23.31 5.75 -7.08
CA SER A 848 -24.24 4.93 -6.30
C SER A 848 -24.38 5.51 -4.89
N ALA A 849 -25.61 5.54 -4.37
CA ALA A 849 -25.92 6.12 -3.07
C ALA A 849 -27.12 5.49 -2.39
N GLN A 850 -27.27 5.74 -1.08
CA GLN A 850 -28.46 5.44 -0.31
C GLN A 850 -29.22 6.74 -0.01
N THR A 851 -30.55 6.74 -0.18
CA THR A 851 -31.36 7.96 -0.16
C THR A 851 -32.72 7.77 0.52
N TRP A 852 -33.27 8.85 1.06
CA TRP A 852 -34.68 8.98 1.44
C TRP A 852 -35.10 10.43 1.20
N GLY A 853 -36.40 10.67 1.11
CA GLY A 853 -36.90 12.02 0.95
C GLY A 853 -38.40 12.08 0.77
N SER A 854 -38.93 13.29 0.89
CA SER A 854 -40.34 13.57 0.63
C SER A 854 -40.47 14.73 -0.34
N TRP A 855 -41.19 14.54 -1.44
CA TRP A 855 -41.41 15.61 -2.41
C TRP A 855 -42.71 15.48 -3.20
N PRO A 856 -43.28 16.62 -3.67
CA PRO A 856 -44.38 16.60 -4.62
C PRO A 856 -43.88 16.16 -6.00
N ILE A 857 -44.45 15.08 -6.56
CA ILE A 857 -44.16 14.62 -7.93
C ILE A 857 -44.98 15.44 -8.93
N LEU A 858 -46.22 15.82 -8.58
CA LEU A 858 -47.11 16.63 -9.40
C LEU A 858 -47.52 17.91 -8.65
N PRO A 859 -47.74 19.04 -9.36
CA PRO A 859 -48.11 20.32 -8.74
C PRO A 859 -49.43 20.25 -7.97
N LEU A 860 -49.67 21.24 -7.08
CA LEU A 860 -50.89 21.39 -6.26
C LEU A 860 -51.13 20.26 -5.24
N ASN A 861 -50.07 19.62 -4.72
CA ASN A 861 -50.16 18.48 -3.78
C ASN A 861 -51.01 17.31 -4.31
N LEU A 862 -51.13 17.18 -5.63
CA LEU A 862 -51.89 16.10 -6.25
C LEU A 862 -51.26 14.73 -5.97
N VAL A 863 -49.93 14.65 -6.04
CA VAL A 863 -49.16 13.44 -5.71
C VAL A 863 -47.89 13.85 -4.97
N ARG A 864 -47.71 13.34 -3.76
CA ARG A 864 -46.48 13.45 -2.97
C ARG A 864 -45.91 12.06 -2.74
N LEU A 865 -44.62 11.90 -2.97
CA LEU A 865 -43.89 10.68 -2.69
C LEU A 865 -43.07 10.87 -1.43
N GLU A 866 -43.17 9.91 -0.53
CA GLU A 866 -42.27 9.70 0.60
C GLU A 866 -41.49 8.43 0.32
N LEU A 867 -40.25 8.58 -0.14
CA LEU A 867 -39.40 7.48 -0.49
C LEU A 867 -38.50 7.13 0.70
N ALA A 868 -38.54 5.86 1.09
CA ALA A 868 -37.66 5.26 2.09
C ALA A 868 -37.66 5.98 3.45
N SER A 869 -36.76 5.58 4.34
CA SER A 869 -36.48 6.27 5.59
C SER A 869 -35.00 6.17 5.92
N ALA A 870 -34.54 6.89 6.94
CA ALA A 870 -33.17 6.76 7.43
C ALA A 870 -32.84 5.32 7.91
N ALA A 871 -33.84 4.54 8.37
CA ALA A 871 -33.65 3.16 8.81
C ALA A 871 -33.69 2.14 7.65
N GLU A 872 -34.41 2.46 6.58
CA GLU A 872 -34.54 1.62 5.37
C GLU A 872 -34.39 2.50 4.12
N PRO A 873 -33.15 2.85 3.72
CA PRO A 873 -32.91 3.76 2.61
C PRO A 873 -33.15 3.11 1.24
N ALA A 874 -33.51 3.92 0.24
CA ALA A 874 -33.62 3.53 -1.16
C ALA A 874 -32.26 3.56 -1.85
N SER A 875 -32.03 2.65 -2.79
CA SER A 875 -30.85 2.65 -3.64
C SER A 875 -30.99 3.65 -4.79
N PHE A 876 -29.95 4.45 -5.02
CA PHE A 876 -29.86 5.40 -6.12
C PHE A 876 -28.61 5.10 -6.95
N THR A 877 -28.75 5.11 -8.27
CA THR A 877 -27.67 4.94 -9.24
C THR A 877 -27.80 5.97 -10.36
N LEU A 878 -26.72 6.68 -10.69
CA LEU A 878 -26.62 7.64 -11.79
C LEU A 878 -25.45 7.27 -12.69
N TYR A 879 -25.68 7.19 -14.00
CA TYR A 879 -24.67 6.89 -15.02
C TYR A 879 -24.22 8.19 -15.72
N SER A 880 -22.99 8.20 -16.24
CA SER A 880 -22.39 9.35 -16.94
C SER A 880 -23.13 9.78 -18.20
N ASP A 881 -23.96 8.92 -18.79
CA ASP A 881 -24.82 9.23 -19.93
C ASP A 881 -26.17 9.88 -19.54
N GLY A 882 -26.35 10.20 -18.25
CA GLY A 882 -27.53 10.84 -17.71
C GLY A 882 -28.66 9.88 -17.33
N ARG A 883 -28.53 8.57 -17.58
CA ARG A 883 -29.49 7.59 -17.08
C ARG A 883 -29.37 7.48 -15.56
N PHE A 884 -30.51 7.35 -14.88
CA PHE A 884 -30.54 7.06 -13.45
C PHE A 884 -31.58 6.00 -13.11
N ALA A 885 -31.40 5.37 -11.94
CA ALA A 885 -32.32 4.43 -11.33
C ALA A 885 -32.41 4.70 -9.83
N LEU A 886 -33.61 4.72 -9.30
CA LEU A 886 -33.92 4.90 -7.88
C LEU A 886 -34.91 3.82 -7.47
N GLN A 887 -34.59 2.99 -6.49
CA GLN A 887 -35.42 1.86 -6.08
C GLN A 887 -35.49 1.74 -4.56
N GLY A 888 -36.70 1.61 -4.03
CA GLY A 888 -36.91 1.41 -2.59
C GLY A 888 -38.38 1.21 -2.25
N ASN A 889 -38.67 1.12 -0.95
CA ASN A 889 -40.03 1.17 -0.45
C ASN A 889 -40.44 2.62 -0.23
N GLY A 890 -41.72 2.94 -0.42
CA GLY A 890 -42.22 4.28 -0.21
C GLY A 890 -43.73 4.35 -0.09
N ARG A 891 -44.19 5.56 0.23
CA ARG A 891 -45.59 5.93 0.35
C ARG A 891 -45.93 7.03 -0.65
N LEU A 892 -46.92 6.80 -1.49
CA LEU A 892 -47.49 7.81 -2.36
C LEU A 892 -48.80 8.31 -1.78
N LEU A 893 -48.86 9.62 -1.57
CA LEU A 893 -50.01 10.35 -1.04
C LEU A 893 -50.67 11.08 -2.22
N PHE A 894 -51.91 10.72 -2.53
CA PHE A 894 -52.68 11.35 -3.61
C PHE A 894 -53.79 12.21 -3.02
N PHE A 895 -54.15 13.27 -3.75
CA PHE A 895 -55.30 14.13 -3.46
C PHE A 895 -55.28 14.68 -2.02
N ASP A 896 -54.18 15.32 -1.61
CA ASP A 896 -54.03 15.87 -0.24
C ASP A 896 -54.14 14.79 0.85
N GLU A 897 -53.40 13.69 0.66
CA GLU A 897 -53.28 12.56 1.58
C GLU A 897 -54.57 11.72 1.76
N GLN A 898 -55.61 11.96 0.96
CA GLN A 898 -56.86 11.19 1.00
C GLN A 898 -56.69 9.73 0.54
N VAL A 899 -55.83 9.49 -0.44
CA VAL A 899 -55.52 8.14 -0.94
C VAL A 899 -54.04 7.87 -0.70
N VAL A 900 -53.75 6.70 -0.13
CA VAL A 900 -52.38 6.31 0.23
C VAL A 900 -52.03 5.02 -0.48
N LEU A 901 -50.90 4.98 -1.20
CA LEU A 901 -50.32 3.75 -1.73
C LEU A 901 -49.00 3.47 -1.03
N ASN A 902 -48.92 2.33 -0.33
CA ASN A 902 -47.70 1.86 0.31
C ASN A 902 -47.11 0.68 -0.48
N GLY A 903 -45.84 0.76 -0.86
CA GLY A 903 -45.18 -0.36 -1.55
C GLY A 903 -43.84 -0.03 -2.19
N ALA A 904 -43.45 -0.84 -3.17
CA ALA A 904 -42.21 -0.69 -3.90
C ALA A 904 -42.33 0.41 -4.96
N VAL A 905 -41.33 1.28 -5.02
CA VAL A 905 -41.19 2.37 -5.96
C VAL A 905 -39.90 2.16 -6.74
N ARG A 906 -39.99 2.23 -8.07
CA ARG A 906 -38.84 2.21 -8.98
C ARG A 906 -38.96 3.37 -9.95
N ILE A 907 -38.04 4.32 -9.86
CA ILE A 907 -37.96 5.49 -10.73
C ILE A 907 -36.74 5.32 -11.62
N ASP A 908 -36.92 5.53 -12.91
CA ASP A 908 -35.83 5.67 -13.87
C ASP A 908 -35.95 6.99 -14.63
N HIS A 909 -35.00 7.26 -15.51
CA HIS A 909 -34.97 8.45 -16.37
C HIS A 909 -36.22 8.69 -17.26
N THR A 910 -37.16 7.73 -17.34
CA THR A 910 -38.33 7.79 -18.22
C THR A 910 -39.67 7.53 -17.52
N HIS A 911 -39.69 6.78 -16.41
CA HIS A 911 -40.91 6.28 -15.78
C HIS A 911 -40.75 6.18 -14.25
N CYS A 912 -41.85 6.39 -13.52
CA CYS A 912 -41.99 5.97 -12.12
C CYS A 912 -42.99 4.80 -12.06
N PHE A 913 -42.49 3.60 -11.72
CA PHE A 913 -43.28 2.40 -11.51
C PHE A 913 -43.55 2.19 -10.03
N VAL A 914 -44.80 1.89 -9.71
CA VAL A 914 -45.23 1.69 -8.33
C VAL A 914 -46.03 0.40 -8.23
N LYS A 915 -45.80 -0.35 -7.15
CA LYS A 915 -46.53 -1.59 -6.85
C LYS A 915 -46.73 -1.68 -5.35
N GLY A 916 -47.98 -1.75 -4.90
CA GLY A 916 -48.27 -1.72 -3.48
C GLY A 916 -49.74 -1.90 -3.14
N SER A 917 -50.06 -1.66 -1.87
CA SER A 917 -51.42 -1.61 -1.37
C SER A 917 -51.90 -0.16 -1.38
N LEU A 918 -52.92 0.11 -2.19
CA LEU A 918 -53.63 1.38 -2.23
C LEU A 918 -54.82 1.30 -1.26
N SER A 919 -54.90 2.24 -0.33
CA SER A 919 -55.95 2.33 0.66
C SER A 919 -56.68 3.67 0.59
N TYR A 920 -58.00 3.63 0.74
CA TYR A 920 -58.86 4.81 0.86
C TYR A 920 -59.98 4.53 1.85
N GLU A 921 -60.27 5.50 2.72
CA GLU A 921 -61.35 5.38 3.70
C GLU A 921 -62.12 6.70 3.81
N TYR A 922 -63.46 6.61 3.79
CA TYR A 922 -64.33 7.76 4.00
C TYR A 922 -65.25 7.54 5.21
N ARG A 923 -65.07 8.39 6.22
CA ARG A 923 -65.91 8.49 7.42
C ARG A 923 -66.50 9.89 7.53
N PRO A 924 -67.83 10.05 7.49
CA PRO A 924 -68.47 11.35 7.68
C PRO A 924 -68.35 11.86 9.13
N VAL A 925 -68.25 10.96 10.11
CA VAL A 925 -68.10 11.25 11.56
C VAL A 925 -67.07 10.28 12.17
N ALA A 926 -66.21 10.76 13.08
CA ALA A 926 -65.06 10.02 13.60
C ALA A 926 -65.39 8.68 14.30
N ASP A 927 -66.58 8.56 14.89
CA ASP A 927 -66.99 7.37 15.67
C ASP A 927 -67.90 6.40 14.90
N GLU A 928 -68.21 6.67 13.63
CA GLU A 928 -69.03 5.78 12.79
C GLU A 928 -68.16 4.80 11.98
N LEU A 929 -68.75 3.66 11.62
CA LEU A 929 -68.16 2.74 10.64
C LEU A 929 -67.93 3.45 9.29
N PRO A 930 -66.86 3.10 8.55
CA PRO A 930 -66.57 3.75 7.29
C PRO A 930 -67.65 3.45 6.25
N LEU A 931 -68.17 4.51 5.61
CA LEU A 931 -69.14 4.37 4.52
C LEU A 931 -68.48 3.79 3.27
N ILE A 932 -67.20 4.09 3.08
CA ILE A 932 -66.35 3.55 2.03
C ILE A 932 -65.05 3.13 2.69
N SER A 933 -64.67 1.87 2.55
CA SER A 933 -63.32 1.39 2.88
C SER A 933 -62.82 0.55 1.72
N LEU A 934 -61.70 0.95 1.13
CA LEU A 934 -61.14 0.36 -0.07
C LEU A 934 -59.69 -0.01 0.18
N THR A 935 -59.32 -1.23 -0.22
CA THR A 935 -57.93 -1.68 -0.31
C THR A 935 -57.72 -2.39 -1.66
N LEU A 936 -56.82 -1.87 -2.50
CA LEU A 936 -56.50 -2.45 -3.81
C LEU A 936 -55.02 -2.81 -3.90
N ALA A 937 -54.72 -4.05 -4.31
CA ALA A 937 -53.39 -4.43 -4.76
C ALA A 937 -53.12 -3.77 -6.12
N SER A 938 -52.48 -2.60 -6.08
CA SER A 938 -52.37 -1.70 -7.22
C SER A 938 -50.98 -1.71 -7.82
N ARG A 939 -50.93 -1.66 -9.14
CA ARG A 939 -49.71 -1.43 -9.91
C ARG A 939 -49.96 -0.42 -11.01
N GLY A 940 -48.95 0.37 -11.33
CA GLY A 940 -49.04 1.23 -12.49
C GLY A 940 -47.87 2.18 -12.64
N ARG A 941 -48.07 3.20 -13.47
CA ARG A 941 -47.04 4.13 -13.91
C ARG A 941 -47.49 5.57 -13.63
N ILE A 942 -46.54 6.39 -13.22
CA ILE A 942 -46.66 7.86 -13.13
C ILE A 942 -45.69 8.46 -14.16
N GLY A 943 -46.12 9.44 -14.95
CA GLY A 943 -45.31 10.10 -15.99
C GLY A 943 -45.34 9.43 -17.37
N PRO A 944 -44.72 10.03 -18.42
CA PRO A 944 -43.87 11.22 -18.40
C PRO A 944 -44.66 12.53 -18.57
N GLU A 945 -45.93 12.43 -18.96
CA GLU A 945 -46.90 13.53 -18.95
C GLU A 945 -47.39 13.78 -17.51
N ARG A 946 -48.15 14.84 -17.24
CA ARG A 946 -48.72 15.12 -15.90
C ARG A 946 -49.88 14.18 -15.58
N THR A 947 -49.69 12.88 -15.83
CA THR A 947 -50.70 11.83 -15.76
C THR A 947 -50.21 10.60 -15.01
N PHE A 948 -51.15 9.84 -14.44
CA PHE A 948 -50.93 8.55 -13.82
C PHE A 948 -52.15 7.64 -13.97
N SER A 949 -51.90 6.34 -14.11
CA SER A 949 -52.94 5.30 -14.05
C SER A 949 -52.43 4.15 -13.17
N LEU A 950 -53.19 3.84 -12.12
CA LEU A 950 -52.89 2.77 -11.17
C LEU A 950 -54.08 1.81 -11.10
N GLY A 951 -53.89 0.61 -11.63
CA GLY A 951 -54.92 -0.42 -11.69
C GLY A 951 -54.68 -1.55 -10.69
N GLY A 952 -55.74 -2.08 -10.10
CA GLY A 952 -55.65 -3.17 -9.13
C GLY A 952 -56.98 -3.84 -8.84
N GLY A 953 -56.90 -5.01 -8.20
CA GLY A 953 -58.05 -5.69 -7.60
C GLY A 953 -57.87 -5.78 -6.08
N GLY A 954 -58.97 -5.94 -5.36
CA GLY A 954 -58.89 -6.06 -3.90
C GLY A 954 -60.25 -6.09 -3.22
N ASP A 955 -60.37 -5.38 -2.11
CA ASP A 955 -61.55 -5.38 -1.24
C ASP A 955 -62.15 -3.98 -1.18
N LEU A 956 -63.48 -3.92 -1.28
CA LEU A 956 -64.26 -2.70 -1.15
C LEU A 956 -65.45 -2.96 -0.23
N MET A 957 -65.52 -2.22 0.86
CA MET A 957 -66.72 -2.09 1.66
C MET A 957 -67.46 -0.82 1.25
N LEU A 958 -68.74 -0.98 0.92
CA LEU A 958 -69.67 0.12 0.70
C LEU A 958 -70.85 -0.03 1.65
N LEU A 959 -71.17 1.04 2.38
CA LEU A 959 -72.33 1.09 3.27
C LEU A 959 -72.40 -0.11 4.25
N GLY A 960 -71.23 -0.50 4.78
CA GLY A 960 -71.09 -1.61 5.72
C GLY A 960 -71.11 -3.02 5.10
N GLN A 961 -71.20 -3.16 3.77
CA GLN A 961 -71.19 -4.46 3.09
C GLN A 961 -69.97 -4.64 2.18
N PRO A 962 -69.34 -5.84 2.17
CA PRO A 962 -68.22 -6.13 1.28
C PRO A 962 -68.71 -6.42 -0.14
N LEU A 963 -67.94 -5.97 -1.14
CA LEU A 963 -68.12 -6.31 -2.55
C LEU A 963 -67.11 -7.37 -2.95
N SER A 964 -67.53 -8.23 -3.89
CA SER A 964 -66.69 -9.24 -4.53
C SER A 964 -66.28 -8.80 -5.94
N ALA A 965 -65.23 -9.42 -6.51
CA ALA A 965 -64.70 -9.08 -7.84
C ALA A 965 -64.38 -7.59 -8.02
N VAL A 966 -63.83 -6.97 -6.97
CA VAL A 966 -63.54 -5.53 -6.98
C VAL A 966 -62.33 -5.27 -7.86
N SER A 967 -62.48 -4.33 -8.78
CA SER A 967 -61.36 -3.75 -9.53
C SER A 967 -61.47 -2.23 -9.51
N GLY A 968 -60.31 -1.57 -9.52
CA GLY A 968 -60.27 -0.12 -9.58
C GLY A 968 -59.09 0.41 -10.37
N GLU A 969 -59.27 1.61 -10.91
CA GLU A 969 -58.24 2.37 -11.63
C GLU A 969 -58.22 3.82 -11.15
N LEU A 970 -57.12 4.21 -10.50
CA LEU A 970 -56.90 5.59 -10.04
C LEU A 970 -56.27 6.43 -11.16
N THR A 971 -56.90 7.55 -11.49
CA THR A 971 -56.43 8.57 -12.44
C THR A 971 -56.31 9.93 -11.75
N GLU A 972 -55.92 10.99 -12.45
CA GLU A 972 -55.76 12.34 -11.88
C GLU A 972 -57.08 13.00 -11.48
N ARG A 973 -58.21 12.44 -11.91
CA ARG A 973 -59.55 13.03 -11.72
C ARG A 973 -60.42 12.23 -10.77
N ALA A 974 -60.33 10.91 -10.84
CA ALA A 974 -61.22 10.01 -10.14
C ALA A 974 -60.61 8.61 -9.98
N LEU A 975 -61.18 7.84 -9.08
CA LEU A 975 -60.98 6.41 -8.96
C LEU A 975 -62.18 5.69 -9.60
N ALA A 976 -61.97 5.07 -10.75
CA ALA A 976 -62.96 4.18 -11.34
C ALA A 976 -63.02 2.89 -10.51
N LEU A 977 -64.22 2.41 -10.20
CA LEU A 977 -64.46 1.22 -9.38
C LEU A 977 -65.50 0.33 -10.05
N SER A 978 -65.32 -0.98 -9.96
CA SER A 978 -66.34 -1.97 -10.25
C SER A 978 -66.33 -3.07 -9.22
N GLY A 979 -67.48 -3.70 -8.99
CA GLY A 979 -67.60 -4.82 -8.08
C GLY A 979 -69.03 -5.36 -8.03
N ARG A 980 -69.19 -6.52 -7.39
CA ARG A 980 -70.48 -7.18 -7.20
C ARG A 980 -70.83 -7.26 -5.73
N LEU A 981 -71.92 -6.62 -5.34
CA LEU A 981 -72.50 -6.69 -4.02
C LEU A 981 -73.52 -7.83 -3.98
N GLN A 982 -73.22 -8.88 -3.23
CA GLN A 982 -74.13 -10.00 -3.04
C GLN A 982 -74.36 -10.23 -1.56
N VAL A 983 -75.62 -10.15 -1.12
CA VAL A 983 -76.04 -10.44 0.25
C VAL A 983 -76.96 -11.66 0.21
N GLY A 984 -76.45 -12.82 0.64
CA GLY A 984 -77.15 -14.10 0.58
C GLY A 984 -77.38 -14.75 1.96
N GLY A 985 -78.40 -15.59 2.07
CA GLY A 985 -78.68 -16.43 3.26
C GLY A 985 -79.48 -15.72 4.36
N LYS A 986 -79.17 -16.02 5.65
CA LYS A 986 -79.78 -15.40 6.85
C LYS A 986 -79.29 -13.98 7.14
N ASN A 987 -78.39 -13.44 6.33
CA ASN A 987 -77.82 -12.12 6.54
C ASN A 987 -78.73 -11.06 5.90
N GLU A 988 -79.26 -10.19 6.74
CA GLU A 988 -80.04 -9.02 6.32
C GLU A 988 -79.10 -7.82 6.20
N TRP A 989 -79.15 -7.10 5.08
CA TRP A 989 -78.43 -5.84 4.97
C TRP A 989 -79.28 -4.76 5.61
N LEU A 990 -78.94 -4.42 6.85
CA LEU A 990 -79.58 -3.33 7.58
C LEU A 990 -79.04 -1.99 7.08
N LEU A 991 -79.87 -1.26 6.33
CA LEU A 991 -79.54 0.08 5.84
C LEU A 991 -80.63 1.05 6.27
N ALA A 992 -80.25 2.07 7.06
CA ALA A 992 -81.19 3.05 7.64
C ALA A 992 -82.38 2.41 8.41
N GLY A 993 -82.12 1.33 9.16
CA GLY A 993 -83.15 0.63 9.94
C GLY A 993 -84.03 -0.32 9.12
N LEU A 994 -83.74 -0.50 7.83
CA LEU A 994 -84.50 -1.37 6.93
C LEU A 994 -83.69 -2.60 6.54
N ASN A 995 -84.34 -3.76 6.63
CA ASN A 995 -83.76 -5.03 6.21
C ASN A 995 -83.92 -5.21 4.70
N LEU A 996 -82.80 -5.12 3.98
CA LEU A 996 -82.71 -5.47 2.56
C LEU A 996 -82.29 -6.93 2.44
N THR A 997 -83.01 -7.68 1.60
CA THR A 997 -82.74 -9.10 1.32
C THR A 997 -82.67 -9.34 -0.18
N GLY A 998 -82.14 -10.50 -0.61
CA GLY A 998 -82.06 -10.85 -2.03
C GLY A 998 -81.19 -9.91 -2.88
N VAL A 999 -80.20 -9.25 -2.26
CA VAL A 999 -79.39 -8.21 -2.90
C VAL A 999 -78.32 -8.87 -3.76
N ASP A 1000 -78.37 -8.63 -5.06
CA ASP A 1000 -77.34 -9.03 -6.02
C ASP A 1000 -77.18 -7.92 -7.05
N LEU A 1001 -76.19 -7.06 -6.84
CA LEU A 1001 -75.95 -5.84 -7.62
C LEU A 1001 -74.57 -5.90 -8.24
N THR A 1002 -74.49 -5.75 -9.57
CA THR A 1002 -73.23 -5.46 -10.26
C THR A 1002 -73.12 -3.97 -10.46
N LEU A 1003 -72.10 -3.34 -9.90
CA LEU A 1003 -71.91 -1.90 -9.85
C LEU A 1003 -70.62 -1.50 -10.57
N GLN A 1004 -70.68 -0.41 -11.34
CA GLN A 1004 -69.52 0.26 -11.92
C GLN A 1004 -69.70 1.77 -11.80
N GLY A 1005 -68.65 2.47 -11.40
CA GLY A 1005 -68.75 3.90 -11.14
C GLY A 1005 -67.42 4.60 -10.94
N GLN A 1006 -67.51 5.83 -10.47
CA GLN A 1006 -66.35 6.66 -10.17
C GLN A 1006 -66.50 7.30 -8.79
N LEU A 1007 -65.40 7.30 -8.05
CA LEU A 1007 -65.21 8.09 -6.85
C LEU A 1007 -64.40 9.33 -7.23
N GLN A 1008 -65.03 10.50 -7.14
CA GLN A 1008 -64.40 11.79 -7.36
C GLN A 1008 -63.93 12.36 -6.02
N PHE A 1009 -62.65 12.70 -5.96
CA PHE A 1009 -62.04 13.36 -4.81
C PHE A 1009 -62.25 14.86 -4.95
N ALA A 1010 -62.80 15.51 -3.92
CA ALA A 1010 -63.02 16.95 -3.91
C ALA A 1010 -62.18 17.59 -2.79
N THR A 1011 -62.02 18.92 -2.85
CA THR A 1011 -61.33 19.69 -1.80
C THR A 1011 -61.90 19.37 -0.42
N ALA A 1012 -61.08 19.43 0.63
CA ALA A 1012 -61.43 19.03 2.01
C ALA A 1012 -62.78 19.58 2.56
N LYS A 1013 -63.31 20.67 1.99
CA LYS A 1013 -64.59 21.28 2.38
C LYS A 1013 -65.84 20.62 1.78
N SER A 1014 -65.72 19.86 0.69
CA SER A 1014 -66.87 19.42 -0.13
C SER A 1014 -67.07 17.91 -0.19
N GLY A 1015 -66.30 17.11 0.58
CA GLY A 1015 -66.42 15.65 0.67
C GLY A 1015 -66.24 14.88 -0.66
N PRO A 1016 -65.93 13.58 -0.61
CA PRO A 1016 -65.88 12.74 -1.80
C PRO A 1016 -67.29 12.54 -2.39
N ARG A 1017 -67.36 12.31 -3.71
CA ARG A 1017 -68.58 11.93 -4.41
C ARG A 1017 -68.39 10.60 -5.11
N LEU A 1018 -69.04 9.56 -4.60
CA LEU A 1018 -69.16 8.27 -5.28
C LEU A 1018 -70.44 8.26 -6.09
N ALA A 1019 -70.36 7.91 -7.37
CA ALA A 1019 -71.50 7.60 -8.21
C ALA A 1019 -71.23 6.27 -8.93
N MET A 1020 -72.07 5.27 -8.66
CA MET A 1020 -72.02 3.97 -9.30
C MET A 1020 -73.37 3.65 -9.94
N ALA A 1021 -73.33 3.02 -11.10
CA ALA A 1021 -74.51 2.53 -11.80
C ALA A 1021 -74.30 1.07 -12.20
N GLY A 1022 -75.39 0.37 -12.49
CA GLY A 1022 -75.29 -1.01 -12.92
C GLY A 1022 -76.62 -1.70 -13.02
N ARG A 1023 -76.62 -3.00 -12.76
CA ARG A 1023 -77.82 -3.84 -12.81
C ARG A 1023 -77.84 -4.84 -11.69
N GLY A 1024 -79.03 -5.21 -11.26
CA GLY A 1024 -79.20 -6.19 -10.21
C GLY A 1024 -80.63 -6.31 -9.74
N GLN A 1025 -80.78 -6.97 -8.60
CA GLN A 1025 -82.04 -7.11 -7.90
C GLN A 1025 -81.86 -6.83 -6.41
N LEU A 1026 -82.92 -6.31 -5.79
CA LEU A 1026 -83.03 -6.23 -4.33
C LEU A 1026 -84.47 -6.42 -3.89
N THR A 1027 -84.65 -6.86 -2.65
CA THR A 1027 -85.94 -6.98 -1.99
C THR A 1027 -85.98 -6.11 -0.72
N ALA A 1028 -86.99 -5.25 -0.62
CA ALA A 1028 -87.27 -4.43 0.56
C ALA A 1028 -88.77 -4.48 0.89
N LEU A 1029 -89.15 -4.75 2.14
CA LEU A 1029 -90.57 -4.84 2.57
C LEU A 1029 -91.44 -5.78 1.68
N GLY A 1030 -90.86 -6.88 1.21
CA GLY A 1030 -91.52 -7.84 0.31
C GLY A 1030 -91.71 -7.35 -1.13
N ALA A 1031 -91.17 -6.19 -1.49
CA ALA A 1031 -91.08 -5.68 -2.86
C ALA A 1031 -89.73 -6.05 -3.47
N THR A 1032 -89.71 -6.85 -4.53
CA THR A 1032 -88.49 -7.21 -5.26
C THR A 1032 -88.44 -6.40 -6.56
N VAL A 1033 -87.37 -5.60 -6.75
CA VAL A 1033 -87.12 -4.90 -8.01
C VAL A 1033 -85.87 -5.46 -8.67
N GLY A 1034 -86.00 -5.85 -9.93
CA GLY A 1034 -84.88 -6.22 -10.80
C GLY A 1034 -84.75 -5.25 -11.96
N GLY A 1035 -83.57 -4.64 -12.14
CA GLY A 1035 -83.38 -3.65 -13.18
C GLY A 1035 -82.08 -2.86 -13.10
N ALA A 1036 -82.13 -1.60 -13.52
CA ALA A 1036 -81.02 -0.66 -13.43
C ALA A 1036 -80.84 -0.20 -11.99
N VAL A 1037 -79.58 -0.07 -11.56
CA VAL A 1037 -79.19 0.35 -10.20
C VAL A 1037 -78.41 1.65 -10.31
N GLU A 1038 -78.67 2.58 -9.40
CA GLU A 1038 -77.89 3.79 -9.16
C GLU A 1038 -77.56 3.88 -7.66
N LEU A 1039 -76.29 4.12 -7.35
CA LEU A 1039 -75.77 4.33 -6.01
C LEU A 1039 -74.98 5.64 -6.00
N ALA A 1040 -75.34 6.57 -5.13
CA ALA A 1040 -74.62 7.81 -4.92
C ALA A 1040 -74.29 8.00 -3.43
N ILE A 1041 -73.05 8.38 -3.12
CA ILE A 1041 -72.62 8.75 -1.77
C ILE A 1041 -71.89 10.09 -1.86
N GLY A 1042 -72.28 11.08 -1.07
CA GLY A 1042 -71.58 12.35 -1.00
C GLY A 1042 -72.08 13.26 0.14
N PRO A 1043 -71.73 14.56 0.12
CA PRO A 1043 -72.13 15.51 1.16
C PRO A 1043 -73.64 15.72 1.27
N GLY A 1044 -74.36 15.53 0.15
CA GLY A 1044 -75.82 15.63 0.10
C GLY A 1044 -76.53 14.40 0.69
N GLY A 1045 -75.78 13.36 1.08
CA GLY A 1045 -76.34 12.12 1.60
C GLY A 1045 -75.92 10.87 0.83
N ARG A 1046 -76.60 9.77 1.15
CA ARG A 1046 -76.50 8.46 0.48
C ARG A 1046 -77.81 8.18 -0.26
N GLN A 1047 -77.71 7.68 -1.48
CA GLN A 1047 -78.85 7.30 -2.30
C GLN A 1047 -78.59 5.94 -2.95
N LEU A 1048 -79.53 5.01 -2.86
CA LEU A 1048 -79.55 3.75 -3.60
C LEU A 1048 -80.91 3.63 -4.28
N ALA A 1049 -80.94 3.66 -5.61
CA ALA A 1049 -82.16 3.56 -6.40
C ALA A 1049 -82.08 2.39 -7.37
N LEU A 1050 -83.14 1.58 -7.44
CA LEU A 1050 -83.33 0.54 -8.44
C LEU A 1050 -84.60 0.80 -9.22
N GLU A 1051 -84.54 0.70 -10.54
CA GLU A 1051 -85.67 0.90 -11.44
C GLU A 1051 -85.75 -0.25 -12.46
N GLY A 1052 -86.92 -0.88 -12.56
CA GLY A 1052 -87.15 -1.99 -13.47
C GLY A 1052 -88.44 -2.76 -13.20
N ALA A 1053 -88.40 -4.08 -13.38
CA ALA A 1053 -89.52 -4.96 -13.09
C ALA A 1053 -89.70 -5.09 -11.57
N LEU A 1054 -90.89 -4.74 -11.07
CA LEU A 1054 -91.22 -4.78 -9.64
C LEU A 1054 -92.23 -5.90 -9.39
N GLN A 1055 -91.90 -6.79 -8.46
CA GLN A 1055 -92.85 -7.74 -7.91
C GLN A 1055 -93.17 -7.34 -6.46
N TRP A 1056 -94.44 -7.01 -6.18
CA TRP A 1056 -94.85 -6.59 -4.84
C TRP A 1056 -96.24 -7.09 -4.49
N GLN A 1057 -96.39 -7.62 -3.27
CA GLN A 1057 -97.62 -8.27 -2.78
C GLN A 1057 -98.16 -9.37 -3.72
N GLY A 1058 -97.26 -10.14 -4.33
CA GLY A 1058 -97.61 -11.26 -5.22
C GLY A 1058 -98.07 -10.85 -6.63
N ARG A 1059 -97.82 -9.61 -7.06
CA ARG A 1059 -98.16 -9.11 -8.40
C ARG A 1059 -96.96 -8.47 -9.10
N ASP A 1060 -96.95 -8.57 -10.42
CA ASP A 1060 -95.96 -7.93 -11.29
C ASP A 1060 -96.41 -6.53 -11.71
N TRP A 1061 -95.51 -5.57 -11.62
CA TRP A 1061 -95.69 -4.18 -12.01
C TRP A 1061 -94.80 -3.87 -13.21
N LEU A 1062 -95.36 -3.15 -14.20
CA LEU A 1062 -94.72 -2.88 -15.49
C LEU A 1062 -93.47 -2.00 -15.36
N ALA A 1063 -93.50 -1.04 -14.45
CA ALA A 1063 -92.35 -0.22 -14.09
C ALA A 1063 -92.40 0.06 -12.59
N GLY A 1064 -91.38 -0.33 -11.86
CA GLY A 1064 -91.27 0.00 -10.45
C GLY A 1064 -89.88 0.46 -10.06
N ARG A 1065 -89.85 1.32 -9.05
CA ARG A 1065 -88.65 1.97 -8.54
C ARG A 1065 -88.62 1.86 -7.02
N ILE A 1066 -87.54 1.29 -6.49
CA ILE A 1066 -87.21 1.37 -5.07
C ILE A 1066 -86.08 2.38 -4.92
N GLU A 1067 -86.28 3.40 -4.10
CA GLU A 1067 -85.29 4.44 -3.85
C GLU A 1067 -85.11 4.63 -2.34
N LEU A 1068 -83.90 4.42 -1.87
CA LEU A 1068 -83.48 4.73 -0.52
C LEU A 1068 -82.60 5.98 -0.56
N HIS A 1069 -83.08 7.09 -0.01
CA HIS A 1069 -82.35 8.34 0.11
C HIS A 1069 -82.20 8.71 1.59
N ASN A 1070 -80.97 8.65 2.11
CA ASN A 1070 -80.61 8.80 3.52
C ASN A 1070 -81.33 7.83 4.46
N GLU A 1071 -82.47 8.27 5.00
CA GLU A 1071 -83.34 7.55 5.93
C GLU A 1071 -84.77 7.37 5.38
N ARG A 1072 -84.97 7.72 4.11
CA ARG A 1072 -86.25 7.65 3.42
C ARG A 1072 -86.23 6.56 2.37
N LEU A 1073 -87.14 5.58 2.48
CA LEU A 1073 -87.42 4.57 1.48
C LEU A 1073 -88.68 4.96 0.70
N THR A 1074 -88.59 4.99 -0.62
CA THR A 1074 -89.72 5.19 -1.53
C THR A 1074 -89.82 3.97 -2.44
N ILE A 1075 -90.97 3.30 -2.45
CA ILE A 1075 -91.31 2.23 -3.39
C ILE A 1075 -92.42 2.76 -4.27
N SER A 1076 -92.19 2.84 -5.58
CA SER A 1076 -93.21 3.28 -6.53
C SER A 1076 -93.37 2.24 -7.62
N GLY A 1077 -94.59 2.10 -8.14
CA GLY A 1077 -94.93 1.17 -9.19
C GLY A 1077 -96.03 1.74 -10.07
N ARG A 1078 -95.94 1.49 -11.37
CA ARG A 1078 -97.02 1.71 -12.33
C ARG A 1078 -97.33 0.38 -13.03
N THR A 1079 -98.60 0.08 -13.15
CA THR A 1079 -99.09 -1.06 -13.91
C THR A 1079 -100.36 -0.68 -14.63
N THR A 1080 -100.66 -1.37 -15.72
CA THR A 1080 -101.88 -1.15 -16.52
C THR A 1080 -102.68 -2.43 -16.48
N PHE A 1081 -103.89 -2.36 -15.95
CA PHE A 1081 -104.85 -3.45 -16.04
C PHE A 1081 -105.64 -3.27 -17.33
N ALA A 1082 -105.55 -4.25 -18.22
CA ALA A 1082 -106.44 -4.34 -19.37
C ALA A 1082 -107.45 -5.46 -19.10
N LEU A 1083 -108.72 -5.12 -19.00
CA LEU A 1083 -109.82 -6.09 -18.98
C LEU A 1083 -110.46 -6.08 -20.36
N ASP A 1084 -110.23 -7.15 -21.11
CA ASP A 1084 -110.89 -7.38 -22.40
C ASP A 1084 -112.15 -8.22 -22.15
N LEU A 1085 -113.32 -7.57 -22.13
CA LEU A 1085 -114.59 -8.26 -21.98
C LEU A 1085 -115.07 -8.73 -23.34
N THR A 1086 -114.76 -9.98 -23.69
CA THR A 1086 -115.33 -10.63 -24.88
C THR A 1086 -116.77 -11.14 -24.61
N PRO A 1087 -117.65 -11.24 -25.62
CA PRO A 1087 -119.11 -11.39 -25.45
C PRO A 1087 -119.64 -12.70 -24.81
N ALA A 1088 -118.80 -13.53 -24.20
CA ALA A 1088 -119.23 -14.78 -23.59
C ALA A 1088 -119.90 -14.61 -22.20
N ASP A 1089 -119.75 -13.43 -21.56
CA ASP A 1089 -120.18 -13.20 -20.17
C ASP A 1089 -121.26 -12.10 -19.98
N LEU A 1090 -121.93 -11.63 -21.04
CA LEU A 1090 -122.96 -10.58 -20.96
C LEU A 1090 -124.35 -11.07 -21.41
N PHE A 1091 -125.38 -10.68 -20.66
CA PHE A 1091 -126.79 -11.05 -20.91
C PHE A 1091 -127.28 -10.59 -22.29
N SER A 1092 -128.20 -11.38 -22.86
CA SER A 1092 -128.47 -11.61 -24.29
C SER A 1092 -128.91 -10.44 -25.19
N ASP A 1093 -128.88 -9.17 -24.77
CA ASP A 1093 -129.46 -8.06 -25.57
C ASP A 1093 -128.59 -6.80 -25.70
N ILE A 1094 -127.26 -6.88 -25.50
CA ILE A 1094 -126.35 -5.75 -25.71
C ILE A 1094 -125.34 -6.05 -26.84
N ASN A 1095 -125.49 -5.38 -28.00
CA ASN A 1095 -124.51 -5.41 -29.11
C ASN A 1095 -123.39 -4.39 -28.88
N LEU A 1096 -122.35 -4.78 -28.13
CA LEU A 1096 -121.07 -4.06 -28.05
C LEU A 1096 -119.99 -4.90 -28.76
N ALA A 1097 -119.31 -4.33 -29.75
CA ALA A 1097 -118.32 -5.06 -30.56
C ALA A 1097 -117.04 -5.40 -29.77
N SER A 1098 -116.68 -4.61 -28.76
CA SER A 1098 -115.71 -4.90 -27.70
C SER A 1098 -115.75 -3.76 -26.68
N LEU A 1099 -115.46 -4.04 -25.40
CA LEU A 1099 -115.29 -3.03 -24.38
C LEU A 1099 -113.93 -3.26 -23.71
N TYR A 1100 -112.97 -2.40 -24.04
CA TYR A 1100 -111.61 -2.49 -23.52
C TYR A 1100 -111.45 -1.51 -22.37
N PHE A 1101 -111.44 -2.02 -21.13
CA PHE A 1101 -111.14 -1.20 -19.97
C PHE A 1101 -109.65 -1.24 -19.70
N THR A 1102 -108.99 -0.08 -19.81
CA THR A 1102 -107.63 0.12 -19.30
C THR A 1102 -107.68 0.95 -18.04
N ILE A 1103 -107.10 0.43 -16.97
CA ILE A 1103 -106.88 1.18 -15.73
C ILE A 1103 -105.39 1.26 -15.51
N ASP A 1104 -104.84 2.46 -15.66
CA ASP A 1104 -103.49 2.78 -15.22
C ASP A 1104 -103.49 3.01 -13.71
N LEU A 1105 -102.85 2.11 -12.97
CA LEU A 1105 -102.65 2.26 -11.55
C LEU A 1105 -101.19 2.61 -11.27
N SER A 1106 -100.99 3.78 -10.66
CA SER A 1106 -99.70 4.16 -10.07
C SER A 1106 -99.85 4.21 -8.55
N GLY A 1107 -98.92 3.59 -7.83
CA GLY A 1107 -98.82 3.67 -6.38
C GLY A 1107 -97.43 4.12 -5.97
N SER A 1108 -97.33 4.94 -4.93
CA SER A 1108 -96.08 5.20 -4.22
C SER A 1108 -96.28 4.97 -2.73
N PHE A 1109 -95.33 4.28 -2.13
CA PHE A 1109 -95.21 4.08 -0.70
C PHE A 1109 -93.93 4.76 -0.25
N GLU A 1110 -94.04 5.68 0.70
CA GLU A 1110 -92.90 6.38 1.28
C GLU A 1110 -92.84 6.06 2.77
N LEU A 1111 -91.65 5.72 3.24
CA LEU A 1111 -91.34 5.49 4.65
C LEU A 1111 -90.11 6.32 4.99
N THR A 1112 -90.25 7.26 5.93
CA THR A 1112 -89.12 8.02 6.49
C THR A 1112 -88.87 7.51 7.91
N ALA A 1113 -87.66 7.07 8.22
CA ALA A 1113 -87.29 6.79 9.60
C ALA A 1113 -87.17 8.14 10.34
N ALA A 1114 -88.05 8.40 11.30
CA ALA A 1114 -87.88 9.48 12.27
C ALA A 1114 -87.56 8.81 13.61
N ASP A 1115 -86.38 9.09 14.16
CA ASP A 1115 -85.89 8.60 15.46
C ASP A 1115 -86.13 7.10 15.73
N GLY A 1116 -85.49 6.25 14.91
CA GLY A 1116 -85.43 4.80 15.15
C GLY A 1116 -86.79 4.11 14.99
N LEU A 1117 -86.95 3.36 13.90
CA LEU A 1117 -87.99 2.33 13.79
C LEU A 1117 -87.77 1.32 14.94
N LYS A 1118 -88.60 1.38 15.97
CA LYS A 1118 -88.79 0.30 16.94
C LYS A 1118 -89.77 -0.73 16.42
#